data_AF-A0A9D1V6A7-F1
#
_entry.id   AF-A0A9D1V6A7-F1
#
_cell.length_a   1.000
_cell.length_b   1.000
_cell.length_c   1.000
_cell.angle_alpha   90.00
_cell.angle_beta   90.00
_cell.angle_gamma   90.00
#
_symmetry.space_group_name_H-M   'P 1'
#
loop_
_entity.id
_entity.type
_entity.pdbx_description
1 polymer ?
#
loop_
_entity_poly.entity_id
_entity_poly.type
_entity_poly.pdbx_seq_one_letter_code
_entity_poly.pdbx_strand_id
1 'polypeptide(L)'
;MKDLSFVFHVSTPNNEDVEPLLYKNWLAAADGMGGSGCMRHRVEEKYRASLQAVLGCVLPEYEKSASHPDLAPLLPYAEGENCYFARIFAPLIKDEVNTSARWASRIVMARFLYFLVAAEGAGKCDPDDAQFVEKTEKFISRGLERAKSVLHLSVDNPSMTLLPTTFAALRYLPVSEEECAVHALWAGDSRCYVLDAQGLRKLSADDEDESKLLTNSFNAEGHARLNCRAYRLKMPFVLLCASDGFFDAYDKTGLPVEAKLLGDILGASSAQQLKEVLVARYNNNLSDDTSVAFVPVGFDSYEEIRSLLSARRKQMDELYALHRECAPVLALIDKPEFRVTATICDRFQMKFADIIRALTQAYYQGKKESLLTSWWREVIAQSETECRQEYSERARERREQLKKEAAEEIEKRGYAACFRRKILPGGWITDHVEALRTATEALAKAEAKLASFSSCREKLLVEREELRRNLRAEQRELLSEFLPLVDAPEGAAEDVLSDSKLRCSLTFWLNNLSRLELYLFDRKLKLGDAERNGKYRKMFRKAEEYYEHCKRAEADEIRAKSECALCEKEYRAALKKVKDHISTILQERRNLLSAEFIADLDMDAIMFGQIAREELCERVSQKLVQEYAKDPRMIADTLDAYKTSAESCIDYLFPASRLADFRKYYLYRGEAGSEKYASYRARLAAYEEETDALLRAPAAPEQGEGDRKQNGESIC
;
A
#
# COMPACT_ATOMS: atom_id res chain seq x y z
N MET A 1 -2.22 -14.85 -53.32
CA MET A 1 -2.30 -14.70 -51.86
C MET A 1 -2.32 -13.23 -51.51
N LYS A 2 -3.15 -12.82 -50.54
CA LYS A 2 -2.98 -11.50 -49.92
C LYS A 2 -1.78 -11.59 -48.98
N ASP A 3 -0.87 -10.63 -49.03
CA ASP A 3 0.20 -10.54 -48.04
C ASP A 3 -0.44 -10.24 -46.67
N LEU A 4 -0.27 -11.15 -45.72
CA LEU A 4 -0.76 -11.03 -44.35
C LEU A 4 0.28 -10.41 -43.43
N SER A 5 1.49 -10.17 -43.94
CA SER A 5 2.61 -9.61 -43.19
C SER A 5 2.41 -8.12 -42.98
N PHE A 6 2.84 -7.61 -41.84
CA PHE A 6 2.87 -6.18 -41.60
C PHE A 6 3.93 -5.82 -40.56
N VAL A 7 4.30 -4.54 -40.57
CA VAL A 7 5.04 -3.91 -39.48
C VAL A 7 4.14 -2.90 -38.79
N PHE A 8 4.36 -2.72 -37.49
CA PHE A 8 3.87 -1.55 -36.78
C PHE A 8 4.97 -0.95 -35.91
N HIS A 9 4.94 0.37 -35.81
CA HIS A 9 5.92 1.17 -35.11
C HIS A 9 5.19 2.31 -34.42
N VAL A 10 5.33 2.36 -33.10
CA VAL A 10 4.83 3.43 -32.24
C VAL A 10 6.05 4.11 -31.64
N SER A 11 6.30 5.35 -32.06
CA SER A 11 7.53 6.08 -31.74
C SER A 11 7.33 7.11 -30.62
N THR A 12 6.44 6.80 -29.67
CA THR A 12 6.11 7.70 -28.56
C THR A 12 6.29 6.93 -27.25
N PRO A 13 7.02 7.47 -26.25
CA PRO A 13 7.36 8.90 -26.10
C PRO A 13 8.71 9.36 -26.67
N ASN A 14 9.64 8.46 -27.00
CA ASN A 14 11.05 8.84 -27.17
C ASN A 14 11.52 8.93 -28.64
N ASN A 15 10.87 8.18 -29.54
CA ASN A 15 11.21 8.08 -30.97
C ASN A 15 12.66 7.63 -31.23
N GLU A 16 13.13 6.69 -30.41
CA GLU A 16 14.45 6.09 -30.44
C GLU A 16 14.46 4.80 -31.27
N ASP A 17 13.37 4.04 -31.26
CA ASP A 17 13.20 2.87 -32.11
C ASP A 17 13.21 3.26 -33.60
N VAL A 18 13.64 2.32 -34.43
CA VAL A 18 13.48 2.41 -35.88
C VAL A 18 12.27 1.60 -36.33
N GLU A 19 11.61 2.05 -37.40
CA GLU A 19 10.57 1.25 -38.05
C GLU A 19 11.11 -0.16 -38.41
N PRO A 20 10.42 -1.25 -38.05
CA PRO A 20 10.84 -2.61 -38.37
C PRO A 20 11.01 -2.84 -39.86
N LEU A 21 11.88 -3.79 -40.22
CA LEU A 21 12.19 -4.14 -41.59
C LEU A 21 11.51 -5.45 -42.00
N LEU A 22 10.93 -5.47 -43.20
CA LEU A 22 10.61 -6.68 -43.95
C LEU A 22 11.38 -6.65 -45.27
N TYR A 23 12.17 -7.69 -45.53
CA TYR A 23 12.92 -7.84 -46.76
C TYR A 23 12.91 -9.31 -47.21
N LYS A 24 12.11 -9.62 -48.25
CA LYS A 24 11.90 -11.00 -48.72
C LYS A 24 11.51 -11.91 -47.56
N ASN A 25 12.42 -12.82 -47.18
CA ASN A 25 12.23 -13.79 -46.12
C ASN A 25 12.92 -13.40 -44.79
N TRP A 26 13.24 -12.11 -44.64
CA TRP A 26 13.80 -11.51 -43.45
C TRP A 26 12.80 -10.55 -42.80
N LEU A 27 12.80 -10.58 -41.46
CA LEU A 27 12.16 -9.57 -40.62
C LEU A 27 13.13 -9.12 -39.55
N ALA A 28 13.12 -7.84 -39.17
CA ALA A 28 14.00 -7.31 -38.14
C ALA A 28 13.39 -6.13 -37.36
N ALA A 29 13.80 -5.99 -36.11
CA ALA A 29 13.53 -4.87 -35.22
C ALA A 29 14.83 -4.42 -34.54
N ALA A 30 14.94 -3.13 -34.24
CA ALA A 30 16.04 -2.57 -33.48
C ALA A 30 15.50 -1.46 -32.58
N ASP A 31 15.76 -1.57 -31.28
CA ASP A 31 15.39 -0.55 -30.30
C ASP A 31 16.59 0.36 -30.01
N GLY A 32 16.32 1.66 -29.94
CA GLY A 32 17.32 2.64 -29.54
C GLY A 32 17.34 2.78 -28.02
N MET A 33 18.43 2.35 -27.37
CA MET A 33 18.53 2.31 -25.91
C MET A 33 18.53 3.71 -25.27
N GLY A 34 17.35 4.26 -24.98
CA GLY A 34 17.18 5.62 -24.45
C GLY A 34 17.85 5.87 -23.11
N GLY A 35 17.80 4.90 -22.20
CA GLY A 35 18.39 5.02 -20.87
C GLY A 35 19.90 5.33 -20.92
N SER A 36 20.65 4.63 -21.77
CA SER A 36 22.11 4.80 -21.93
C SER A 36 22.51 5.74 -23.08
N GLY A 37 21.59 6.01 -24.02
CA GLY A 37 21.82 6.75 -25.25
C GLY A 37 21.03 8.05 -25.41
N CYS A 38 20.37 8.55 -24.35
CA CYS A 38 19.56 9.78 -24.35
C CYS A 38 20.34 11.07 -24.66
N MET A 39 21.67 10.99 -24.68
CA MET A 39 22.56 12.09 -25.05
C MET A 39 22.22 12.66 -26.43
N ARG A 40 22.10 13.97 -26.50
CA ARG A 40 21.64 14.69 -27.70
C ARG A 40 22.82 15.22 -28.51
N HIS A 41 22.84 14.88 -29.79
CA HIS A 41 23.86 15.27 -30.75
C HIS A 41 23.36 16.37 -31.68
N ARG A 42 24.18 17.40 -31.85
CA ARG A 42 24.02 18.38 -32.92
C ARG A 42 24.97 18.01 -34.05
N VAL A 43 24.40 17.63 -35.18
CA VAL A 43 25.15 17.28 -36.38
C VAL A 43 25.30 18.52 -37.28
N GLU A 44 26.46 18.68 -37.93
CA GLU A 44 26.68 19.78 -38.88
C GLU A 44 25.64 19.81 -40.01
N GLU A 45 25.26 21.02 -40.43
CA GLU A 45 24.21 21.24 -41.43
C GLU A 45 24.44 20.48 -42.73
N LYS A 46 25.70 20.38 -43.18
CA LYS A 46 26.05 19.68 -44.43
C LYS A 46 25.64 18.20 -44.44
N TYR A 47 25.62 17.54 -43.28
CA TYR A 47 25.23 16.12 -43.17
C TYR A 47 23.73 15.94 -43.04
N ARG A 48 22.98 16.97 -42.61
CA ARG A 48 21.51 16.97 -42.55
C ARG A 48 20.87 17.68 -43.76
N ALA A 49 21.64 18.08 -44.77
CA ALA A 49 21.11 18.86 -45.90
C ALA A 49 20.19 18.03 -46.81
N SER A 50 20.39 16.72 -46.91
CA SER A 50 19.60 15.81 -47.73
C SER A 50 19.69 14.37 -47.25
N LEU A 51 18.75 13.52 -47.69
CA LEU A 51 18.82 12.07 -47.45
C LEU A 51 20.14 11.49 -47.96
N GLN A 52 20.58 11.91 -49.15
CA GLN A 52 21.83 11.45 -49.73
C GLN A 52 23.04 11.82 -48.88
N ALA A 53 23.07 13.03 -48.28
CA ALA A 53 24.16 13.44 -47.41
C ALA A 53 24.24 12.59 -46.13
N VAL A 54 23.09 12.26 -45.53
CA VAL A 54 23.02 11.35 -44.38
C VAL A 54 23.48 9.95 -44.78
N LEU A 55 22.95 9.41 -45.88
CA LEU A 55 23.30 8.08 -46.37
C LEU A 55 24.78 7.97 -46.73
N GLY A 56 25.40 8.99 -47.34
CA GLY A 56 26.84 9.02 -47.61
C GLY A 56 27.69 8.97 -46.34
N CYS A 57 27.14 9.40 -45.20
CA CYS A 57 27.79 9.27 -43.90
C CYS A 57 27.61 7.87 -43.30
N VAL A 58 26.36 7.41 -43.17
CA VAL A 58 26.02 6.18 -42.43
C VAL A 58 26.19 4.91 -43.26
N LEU A 59 26.12 5.03 -44.59
CA LEU A 59 26.26 3.98 -45.60
C LEU A 59 27.10 4.51 -46.79
N PRO A 60 28.38 4.86 -46.60
CA PRO A 60 29.24 5.38 -47.68
C PRO A 60 29.39 4.39 -48.85
N GLU A 61 29.20 3.09 -48.62
CA GLU A 61 29.23 2.06 -49.65
C GLU A 61 28.08 2.20 -50.64
N TYR A 62 26.97 2.85 -50.25
CA TYR A 62 25.84 3.12 -51.14
C TYR A 62 26.25 3.97 -52.34
N GLU A 63 26.99 5.06 -52.12
CA GLU A 63 27.39 5.99 -53.20
C GLU A 63 28.26 5.34 -54.27
N LYS A 64 29.12 4.40 -53.86
CA LYS A 64 30.03 3.71 -54.79
C LYS A 64 29.35 2.59 -55.57
N SER A 65 28.17 2.18 -55.13
CA SER A 65 27.59 0.89 -55.51
C SER A 65 26.15 0.99 -56.01
N ALA A 66 25.56 2.19 -56.02
CA ALA A 66 24.19 2.44 -56.50
C ALA A 66 23.96 2.01 -57.96
N SER A 67 25.03 1.87 -58.76
CA SER A 67 24.99 1.38 -60.14
C SER A 67 25.34 -0.11 -60.29
N HIS A 68 25.68 -0.82 -59.21
CA HIS A 68 26.04 -2.24 -59.27
C HIS A 68 24.78 -3.11 -59.40
N PRO A 69 24.71 -4.06 -60.36
CA PRO A 69 23.53 -4.90 -60.57
C PRO A 69 23.06 -5.63 -59.30
N ASP A 70 24.00 -6.16 -58.51
CA ASP A 70 23.72 -6.86 -57.26
C ASP A 70 23.01 -6.01 -56.18
N LEU A 71 23.06 -4.68 -56.29
CA LEU A 71 22.41 -3.74 -55.37
C LEU A 71 21.17 -3.08 -55.95
N ALA A 72 20.76 -3.42 -57.18
CA ALA A 72 19.50 -2.96 -57.74
C ALA A 72 18.29 -3.21 -56.81
N PRO A 73 18.20 -4.31 -56.03
CA PRO A 73 17.11 -4.53 -55.07
C PRO A 73 17.08 -3.53 -53.90
N LEU A 74 18.14 -2.75 -53.67
CA LEU A 74 18.19 -1.72 -52.63
C LEU A 74 17.51 -0.41 -53.08
N LEU A 75 17.44 -0.15 -54.39
CA LEU A 75 16.93 1.12 -54.94
C LEU A 75 15.52 1.48 -54.42
N PRO A 76 14.54 0.56 -54.34
CA PRO A 76 13.21 0.88 -53.79
C PRO A 76 13.23 1.32 -52.32
N TYR A 77 14.28 0.96 -51.58
CA TYR A 77 14.46 1.34 -50.18
C TYR A 77 15.24 2.65 -50.00
N ALA A 78 15.97 3.08 -51.02
CA ALA A 78 16.85 4.24 -50.98
C ALA A 78 16.38 5.43 -51.84
N GLU A 79 15.58 5.18 -52.88
CA GLU A 79 15.11 6.20 -53.83
C GLU A 79 13.60 6.45 -53.72
N GLY A 80 13.21 7.72 -53.81
CA GLY A 80 11.82 8.17 -53.70
C GLY A 80 11.49 8.85 -52.37
N GLU A 81 10.49 9.73 -52.38
CA GLU A 81 10.17 10.59 -51.22
C GLU A 81 9.66 9.79 -49.99
N ASN A 82 9.10 8.60 -50.22
CA ASN A 82 8.55 7.74 -49.17
C ASN A 82 9.26 6.36 -49.09
N CYS A 83 10.48 6.25 -49.61
CA CYS A 83 11.27 5.03 -49.48
C CYS A 83 11.61 4.73 -48.00
N TYR A 84 12.03 3.51 -47.70
CA TYR A 84 12.33 3.12 -46.31
C TYR A 84 13.40 4.00 -45.65
N PHE A 85 14.50 4.29 -46.35
CA PHE A 85 15.55 5.18 -45.85
C PHE A 85 15.05 6.61 -45.65
N ALA A 86 14.19 7.12 -46.53
CA ALA A 86 13.53 8.41 -46.32
C ALA A 86 12.69 8.38 -45.03
N ARG A 87 11.88 7.34 -44.81
CA ARG A 87 11.04 7.22 -43.62
C ARG A 87 11.83 7.23 -42.31
N ILE A 88 12.97 6.53 -42.26
CA ILE A 88 13.76 6.43 -41.03
C ILE A 88 14.74 7.60 -40.82
N PHE A 89 15.29 8.21 -41.88
CA PHE A 89 16.29 9.29 -41.76
C PHE A 89 15.77 10.71 -42.01
N ALA A 90 14.68 10.91 -42.77
CA ALA A 90 14.13 12.25 -42.99
C ALA A 90 13.71 12.97 -41.70
N PRO A 91 13.19 12.29 -40.66
CA PRO A 91 12.96 12.92 -39.36
C PRO A 91 14.25 13.48 -38.73
N LEU A 92 15.37 12.75 -38.83
CA LEU A 92 16.67 13.16 -38.28
C LEU A 92 17.24 14.39 -39.00
N ILE A 93 16.90 14.56 -40.28
CA ILE A 93 17.28 15.72 -41.09
C ILE A 93 16.55 16.99 -40.62
N LYS A 94 15.26 16.85 -40.28
CA LYS A 94 14.40 17.96 -39.84
C LYS A 94 14.73 18.40 -38.41
N ASP A 95 15.05 17.45 -37.55
CA ASP A 95 15.39 17.73 -36.16
C ASP A 95 16.87 18.12 -36.03
N GLU A 96 17.15 19.37 -35.64
CA GLU A 96 18.53 19.86 -35.47
C GLU A 96 19.32 19.14 -34.38
N VAL A 97 18.61 18.45 -33.47
CA VAL A 97 19.18 17.79 -32.29
C VAL A 97 18.48 16.45 -32.09
N ASN A 98 19.24 15.35 -32.04
CA ASN A 98 18.73 13.98 -31.93
C ASN A 98 19.50 13.15 -30.89
N THR A 99 18.88 12.14 -30.28
CA THR A 99 19.56 11.28 -29.31
C THR A 99 20.51 10.29 -29.99
N SER A 100 21.49 9.79 -29.24
CA SER A 100 22.42 8.76 -29.74
C SER A 100 21.71 7.46 -30.03
N ALA A 101 20.78 7.06 -29.16
CA ALA A 101 19.92 5.89 -29.32
C ALA A 101 19.13 5.95 -30.64
N ARG A 102 18.52 7.10 -30.92
CA ARG A 102 17.75 7.35 -32.15
C ARG A 102 18.57 7.18 -33.42
N TRP A 103 19.82 7.67 -33.43
CA TRP A 103 20.74 7.47 -34.54
C TRP A 103 21.14 6.00 -34.70
N ALA A 104 21.43 5.32 -33.59
CA ALA A 104 21.94 3.97 -33.57
C ALA A 104 21.01 2.95 -34.24
N SER A 105 19.75 2.88 -33.80
CA SER A 105 18.75 1.94 -34.32
C SER A 105 18.59 2.06 -35.85
N ARG A 106 18.58 3.30 -36.35
CA ARG A 106 18.45 3.62 -37.78
C ARG A 106 19.69 3.25 -38.57
N ILE A 107 20.88 3.51 -38.04
CA ILE A 107 22.14 3.11 -38.66
C ILE A 107 22.20 1.58 -38.73
N VAL A 108 21.99 0.88 -37.62
CA VAL A 108 22.03 -0.59 -37.57
C VAL A 108 21.08 -1.20 -38.58
N MET A 109 19.83 -0.74 -38.62
CA MET A 109 18.83 -1.28 -39.53
C MET A 109 19.14 -1.00 -41.00
N ALA A 110 19.62 0.20 -41.34
CA ALA A 110 20.02 0.53 -42.70
C ALA A 110 21.25 -0.27 -43.15
N ARG A 111 22.24 -0.44 -42.26
CA ARG A 111 23.44 -1.28 -42.49
C ARG A 111 23.06 -2.73 -42.70
N PHE A 112 22.16 -3.26 -41.89
CA PHE A 112 21.66 -4.63 -42.01
C PHE A 112 20.97 -4.86 -43.35
N LEU A 113 20.02 -3.99 -43.74
CA LEU A 113 19.35 -4.08 -45.04
C LEU A 113 20.34 -4.04 -46.22
N TYR A 114 21.29 -3.11 -46.20
CA TYR A 114 22.33 -3.03 -47.24
C TYR A 114 23.13 -4.34 -47.31
N PHE A 115 23.56 -4.86 -46.16
CA PHE A 115 24.33 -6.10 -46.11
C PHE A 115 23.54 -7.29 -46.66
N LEU A 116 22.26 -7.41 -46.30
CA LEU A 116 21.38 -8.45 -46.83
C LEU A 116 21.28 -8.39 -48.36
N VAL A 117 21.01 -7.21 -48.92
CA VAL A 117 20.90 -7.03 -50.38
C VAL A 117 22.23 -7.37 -51.07
N ALA A 118 23.34 -6.87 -50.54
CA ALA A 118 24.68 -7.12 -51.09
C ALA A 118 25.05 -8.61 -51.03
N ALA A 119 24.82 -9.25 -49.89
CA ALA A 119 25.11 -10.67 -49.69
C ALA A 119 24.24 -11.54 -50.60
N GLU A 120 22.97 -11.19 -50.78
CA GLU A 120 22.07 -11.94 -51.64
C GLU A 120 22.40 -11.78 -53.12
N GLY A 121 22.68 -10.55 -53.58
CA GLY A 121 23.14 -10.31 -54.95
C GLY A 121 24.44 -11.06 -55.27
N ALA A 122 25.32 -11.22 -54.28
CA ALA A 122 26.55 -12.01 -54.39
C ALA A 122 26.35 -13.53 -54.19
N GLY A 123 25.14 -14.02 -53.92
CA GLY A 123 24.86 -15.44 -53.64
C GLY A 123 25.48 -15.97 -52.34
N LYS A 124 25.71 -15.09 -51.35
CA LYS A 124 26.37 -15.38 -50.06
C LYS A 124 25.47 -15.07 -48.84
N CYS A 125 24.16 -14.99 -49.04
CA CYS A 125 23.20 -14.75 -47.97
C CYS A 125 22.78 -16.09 -47.34
N ASP A 126 23.59 -16.56 -46.39
CA ASP A 126 23.37 -17.82 -45.69
C ASP A 126 23.70 -17.70 -44.19
N PRO A 127 22.72 -17.66 -43.28
CA PRO A 127 22.93 -17.59 -41.84
C PRO A 127 23.47 -18.89 -41.23
N ASP A 128 23.47 -20.01 -41.96
CA ASP A 128 24.20 -21.22 -41.55
C ASP A 128 25.72 -21.08 -41.76
N ASP A 129 26.16 -20.16 -42.62
CA ASP A 129 27.58 -19.79 -42.73
C ASP A 129 27.97 -18.87 -41.57
N ALA A 130 28.79 -19.37 -40.64
CA ALA A 130 29.31 -18.58 -39.53
C ALA A 130 30.01 -17.28 -39.99
N GLN A 131 30.62 -17.29 -41.20
CA GLN A 131 31.21 -16.08 -41.75
C GLN A 131 30.17 -15.04 -42.15
N PHE A 132 28.95 -15.42 -42.51
CA PHE A 132 27.88 -14.48 -42.81
C PHE A 132 27.50 -13.69 -41.56
N VAL A 133 27.29 -14.36 -40.42
CA VAL A 133 26.95 -13.73 -39.14
C VAL A 133 28.08 -12.79 -38.70
N GLU A 134 29.33 -13.27 -38.72
CA GLU A 134 30.50 -12.46 -38.35
C GLU A 134 30.69 -11.25 -39.28
N LYS A 135 30.49 -11.42 -40.60
CA LYS A 135 30.56 -10.31 -41.57
C LYS A 135 29.43 -9.31 -41.34
N THR A 136 28.23 -9.76 -40.98
CA THR A 136 27.09 -8.90 -40.67
C THR A 136 27.41 -8.04 -39.45
N GLU A 137 27.84 -8.66 -38.36
CA GLU A 137 28.28 -7.99 -37.12
C GLU A 137 29.34 -6.93 -37.41
N LYS A 138 30.46 -7.33 -38.03
CA LYS A 138 31.56 -6.41 -38.36
C LYS A 138 31.12 -5.28 -39.28
N PHE A 139 30.23 -5.57 -40.23
CA PHE A 139 29.72 -4.54 -41.14
C PHE A 139 28.88 -3.51 -40.37
N ILE A 140 27.99 -3.94 -39.47
CA ILE A 140 27.18 -3.05 -38.64
C ILE A 140 28.07 -2.22 -37.71
N SER A 141 28.96 -2.85 -36.93
CA SER A 141 29.83 -2.16 -35.96
C SER A 141 30.71 -1.10 -36.63
N ARG A 142 31.33 -1.42 -37.77
CA ARG A 142 32.13 -0.43 -38.54
C ARG A 142 31.28 0.76 -39.01
N GLY A 143 30.00 0.54 -39.29
CA GLY A 143 29.06 1.60 -39.65
C GLY A 143 28.85 2.59 -38.49
N LEU A 144 28.67 2.08 -37.28
CA LEU A 144 28.52 2.88 -36.06
C LEU A 144 29.80 3.63 -35.69
N GLU A 145 30.96 2.95 -35.70
CA GLU A 145 32.27 3.55 -35.48
C GLU A 145 32.55 4.69 -36.47
N ARG A 146 32.22 4.46 -37.75
CA ARG A 146 32.35 5.49 -38.79
C ARG A 146 31.40 6.65 -38.52
N ALA A 147 30.12 6.40 -38.23
CA ALA A 147 29.15 7.46 -37.98
C ALA A 147 29.59 8.35 -36.82
N LYS A 148 30.11 7.76 -35.72
CA LYS A 148 30.77 8.50 -34.64
C LYS A 148 31.84 9.46 -35.15
N SER A 149 32.75 8.97 -35.99
CA SER A 149 33.87 9.79 -36.48
C SER A 149 33.45 10.89 -37.46
N VAL A 150 32.54 10.60 -38.40
CA VAL A 150 32.14 11.53 -39.48
C VAL A 150 31.14 12.57 -39.00
N LEU A 151 30.22 12.18 -38.12
CA LEU A 151 29.24 13.09 -37.53
C LEU A 151 29.79 13.82 -36.30
N HIS A 152 31.04 13.54 -35.91
CA HIS A 152 31.71 14.12 -34.74
C HIS A 152 30.91 13.96 -33.44
N LEU A 153 30.33 12.76 -33.24
CA LEU A 153 29.53 12.45 -32.05
C LEU A 153 30.46 12.18 -30.86
N SER A 154 30.22 12.84 -29.73
CA SER A 154 31.03 12.71 -28.52
C SER A 154 30.16 12.42 -27.29
N VAL A 155 30.77 11.78 -26.29
CA VAL A 155 30.17 11.52 -24.99
C VAL A 155 30.76 12.47 -23.96
N ASP A 156 29.91 13.33 -23.38
CA ASP A 156 30.33 14.24 -22.30
C ASP A 156 30.16 13.60 -20.91
N ASN A 157 29.33 12.55 -20.80
CA ASN A 157 29.06 11.82 -19.56
C ASN A 157 29.59 10.37 -19.64
N PRO A 158 30.62 9.98 -18.86
CA PRO A 158 31.20 8.63 -18.87
C PRO A 158 30.23 7.48 -18.61
N SER A 159 29.03 7.75 -18.05
CA SER A 159 28.01 6.74 -17.79
C SER A 159 27.09 6.46 -18.98
N MET A 160 27.22 7.22 -20.07
CA MET A 160 26.41 7.07 -21.28
C MET A 160 27.20 6.29 -22.34
N THR A 161 26.49 5.58 -23.20
CA THR A 161 27.07 4.81 -24.30
C THR A 161 26.81 5.52 -25.61
N LEU A 162 27.81 5.57 -26.49
CA LEU A 162 27.64 6.23 -27.79
C LEU A 162 27.01 5.31 -28.82
N LEU A 163 25.94 5.80 -29.45
CA LEU A 163 25.11 5.11 -30.44
C LEU A 163 24.64 3.71 -29.97
N PRO A 164 24.02 3.55 -28.79
CA PRO A 164 23.62 2.25 -28.29
C PRO A 164 22.26 1.82 -28.89
N THR A 165 22.16 0.55 -29.28
CA THR A 165 20.93 -0.04 -29.81
C THR A 165 20.94 -1.56 -29.69
N THR A 166 19.75 -2.13 -29.52
CA THR A 166 19.49 -3.57 -29.53
C THR A 166 19.14 -4.01 -30.96
N PHE A 167 19.21 -5.31 -31.25
CA PHE A 167 18.91 -5.83 -32.57
C PHE A 167 18.31 -7.23 -32.48
N ALA A 168 17.25 -7.48 -33.25
CA ALA A 168 16.65 -8.80 -33.44
C ALA A 168 16.22 -8.99 -34.89
N ALA A 169 16.57 -10.12 -35.50
CA ALA A 169 16.16 -10.47 -36.85
C ALA A 169 15.87 -11.97 -36.99
N LEU A 170 14.94 -12.29 -37.88
CA LEU A 170 14.61 -13.66 -38.27
C LEU A 170 14.76 -13.81 -39.78
N ARG A 171 15.33 -14.94 -40.21
CA ARG A 171 15.20 -15.46 -41.58
C ARG A 171 14.31 -16.69 -41.54
N TYR A 172 13.42 -16.86 -42.51
CA TYR A 172 12.63 -18.09 -42.66
C TYR A 172 12.76 -18.68 -44.07
N LEU A 173 12.94 -19.99 -44.17
CA LEU A 173 13.17 -20.70 -45.42
C LEU A 173 12.33 -21.99 -45.42
N PRO A 174 11.21 -22.05 -46.16
CA PRO A 174 10.46 -23.28 -46.33
C PRO A 174 11.37 -24.39 -46.88
N VAL A 175 11.44 -25.51 -46.16
CA VAL A 175 12.23 -26.71 -46.54
C VAL A 175 11.33 -27.73 -47.23
N SER A 176 10.07 -27.81 -46.80
CA SER A 176 9.02 -28.64 -47.39
C SER A 176 7.66 -27.95 -47.27
N GLU A 177 6.57 -28.62 -47.66
CA GLU A 177 5.21 -28.12 -47.44
C GLU A 177 4.83 -28.02 -45.95
N GLU A 178 5.53 -28.73 -45.06
CA GLU A 178 5.22 -28.80 -43.63
C GLU A 178 6.31 -28.20 -42.73
N GLU A 179 7.53 -27.98 -43.23
CA GLU A 179 8.67 -27.56 -42.42
C GLU A 179 9.35 -26.31 -42.96
N CYS A 180 9.83 -25.48 -42.03
CA CYS A 180 10.55 -24.25 -42.32
C CYS A 180 11.80 -24.15 -41.44
N ALA A 181 12.94 -23.87 -42.05
CA ALA A 181 14.16 -23.50 -41.35
C ALA A 181 14.06 -22.03 -40.95
N VAL A 182 14.31 -21.72 -39.67
CA VAL A 182 14.22 -20.38 -39.13
C VAL A 182 15.50 -20.02 -38.39
N HIS A 183 16.15 -18.93 -38.75
CA HIS A 183 17.36 -18.43 -38.12
C HIS A 183 17.06 -17.16 -37.35
N ALA A 184 17.26 -17.19 -36.03
CA ALA A 184 17.19 -16.02 -35.18
C ALA A 184 18.57 -15.40 -35.01
N LEU A 185 18.69 -14.10 -35.26
CA LEU A 185 19.87 -13.28 -35.00
C LEU A 185 19.51 -12.25 -33.94
N TRP A 186 20.36 -12.02 -32.94
CA TRP A 186 20.09 -10.99 -31.94
C TRP A 186 21.34 -10.44 -31.26
N ALA A 187 21.22 -9.22 -30.74
CA ALA A 187 22.17 -8.60 -29.81
C ALA A 187 21.39 -7.66 -28.88
N GLY A 188 21.38 -7.94 -27.59
CA GLY A 188 20.57 -7.21 -26.59
C GLY A 188 19.30 -7.98 -26.18
N ASP A 189 18.25 -7.24 -25.85
CA ASP A 189 16.98 -7.73 -25.32
C ASP A 189 15.79 -7.51 -26.27
N SER A 190 15.99 -6.93 -27.47
CA SER A 190 15.03 -7.12 -28.56
C SER A 190 14.86 -8.62 -28.84
N ARG A 191 13.62 -9.08 -29.03
CA ARG A 191 13.30 -10.52 -29.07
C ARG A 191 12.74 -11.01 -30.40
N CYS A 192 13.11 -12.24 -30.72
CA CYS A 192 12.53 -13.05 -31.78
C CYS A 192 11.54 -14.06 -31.17
N TYR A 193 10.36 -14.19 -31.76
CA TYR A 193 9.32 -15.13 -31.33
C TYR A 193 8.77 -15.95 -32.48
N VAL A 194 8.26 -17.13 -32.13
CA VAL A 194 7.30 -17.89 -32.93
C VAL A 194 5.99 -17.99 -32.15
N LEU A 195 4.87 -17.85 -32.85
CA LEU A 195 3.52 -18.09 -32.35
C LEU A 195 2.85 -19.17 -33.21
N ASP A 196 2.52 -20.29 -32.59
CA ASP A 196 1.82 -21.41 -33.23
C ASP A 196 0.75 -21.99 -32.28
N ALA A 197 0.25 -23.19 -32.58
CA ALA A 197 -0.75 -23.86 -31.74
C ALA A 197 -0.30 -24.13 -30.29
N GLN A 198 1.01 -24.12 -30.01
CA GLN A 198 1.60 -24.27 -28.67
C GLN A 198 1.73 -22.93 -27.94
N GLY A 199 1.46 -21.80 -28.61
CA GLY A 199 1.54 -20.47 -28.03
C GLY A 199 2.80 -19.69 -28.41
N LEU A 200 3.08 -18.63 -27.67
CA LEU A 200 4.16 -17.71 -27.95
C LEU A 200 5.45 -18.22 -27.31
N ARG A 201 6.47 -18.50 -28.14
CA ARG A 201 7.75 -19.04 -27.69
C ARG A 201 8.90 -18.20 -28.21
N LYS A 202 9.94 -18.05 -27.38
CA LYS A 202 11.13 -17.27 -27.73
C LYS A 202 12.05 -18.08 -28.64
N LEU A 203 12.62 -17.38 -29.62
CA LEU A 203 13.67 -17.85 -30.51
C LEU A 203 15.02 -17.16 -30.25
N SER A 204 15.05 -16.10 -29.46
CA SER A 204 16.26 -15.45 -28.95
C SER A 204 16.26 -15.38 -27.42
N ALA A 205 17.44 -15.28 -26.82
CA ALA A 205 17.62 -15.09 -25.39
C ALA A 205 18.17 -13.69 -25.11
N ASP A 206 17.67 -12.98 -24.11
CA ASP A 206 18.14 -11.63 -23.82
C ASP A 206 19.60 -11.66 -23.36
N ASP A 207 20.43 -10.76 -23.87
CA ASP A 207 21.82 -10.63 -23.45
C ASP A 207 21.94 -9.81 -22.14
N GLU A 208 21.30 -10.29 -21.08
CA GLU A 208 21.29 -9.65 -19.75
C GLU A 208 22.07 -10.47 -18.71
N ASP A 209 22.64 -9.79 -17.71
CA ASP A 209 23.17 -10.45 -16.51
C ASP A 209 22.07 -10.75 -15.47
N GLU A 210 22.46 -11.35 -14.34
CA GLU A 210 21.54 -11.67 -13.23
C GLU A 210 20.85 -10.43 -12.64
N SER A 211 21.44 -9.25 -12.81
CA SER A 211 20.90 -7.96 -12.35
C SER A 211 20.01 -7.27 -13.38
N LYS A 212 19.77 -7.91 -14.54
CA LYS A 212 18.99 -7.37 -15.66
C LYS A 212 19.68 -6.19 -16.34
N LEU A 213 21.00 -6.11 -16.26
CA LEU A 213 21.78 -5.17 -17.05
C LEU A 213 22.19 -5.82 -18.37
N LEU A 214 22.02 -5.08 -19.46
CA LEU A 214 22.45 -5.51 -20.79
C LEU A 214 23.97 -5.68 -20.84
N THR A 215 24.41 -6.85 -21.27
CA THR A 215 25.82 -7.28 -21.39
C THR A 215 26.33 -7.23 -22.83
N ASN A 216 25.42 -7.17 -23.80
CA ASN A 216 25.72 -7.10 -25.23
C ASN A 216 24.70 -6.19 -25.92
N SER A 217 25.18 -5.25 -26.73
CA SER A 217 24.37 -4.40 -27.58
C SER A 217 25.26 -3.74 -28.63
N PHE A 218 24.69 -3.33 -29.77
CA PHE A 218 25.44 -2.57 -30.76
C PHE A 218 25.70 -1.16 -30.24
N ASN A 219 26.94 -0.71 -30.33
CA ASN A 219 27.35 0.66 -30.02
C ASN A 219 28.62 1.05 -30.79
N ALA A 220 29.03 2.32 -30.69
CA ALA A 220 30.18 2.85 -31.39
C ALA A 220 31.49 2.82 -30.57
N GLU A 221 31.50 2.14 -29.42
CA GLU A 221 32.61 2.16 -28.46
C GLU A 221 33.19 0.77 -28.17
N GLY A 222 32.43 -0.29 -28.42
CA GLY A 222 32.83 -1.68 -28.23
C GLY A 222 32.34 -2.60 -29.33
N HIS A 223 32.80 -3.85 -29.27
CA HIS A 223 32.37 -4.91 -30.18
C HIS A 223 31.14 -5.60 -29.62
N ALA A 224 30.01 -5.49 -30.34
CA ALA A 224 28.84 -6.30 -30.08
C ALA A 224 29.03 -7.69 -30.68
N ARG A 225 28.49 -8.72 -30.03
CA ARG A 225 28.40 -10.06 -30.61
C ARG A 225 27.03 -10.25 -31.24
N LEU A 226 26.97 -10.64 -32.51
CA LEU A 226 25.70 -11.06 -33.11
C LEU A 226 25.47 -12.53 -32.82
N ASN A 227 24.52 -12.82 -31.94
CA ASN A 227 24.10 -14.18 -31.66
C ASN A 227 23.33 -14.75 -32.86
N CYS A 228 23.43 -16.06 -33.08
CA CYS A 228 22.68 -16.78 -34.10
C CYS A 228 22.17 -18.11 -33.56
N ARG A 229 20.95 -18.49 -33.95
CA ARG A 229 20.42 -19.83 -33.71
C ARG A 229 19.47 -20.27 -34.79
N ALA A 230 19.66 -21.50 -35.27
CA ALA A 230 18.79 -22.15 -36.24
C ALA A 230 17.76 -23.05 -35.57
N TYR A 231 16.55 -23.06 -36.13
CA TYR A 231 15.41 -23.85 -35.73
C TYR A 231 14.80 -24.53 -36.94
N ARG A 232 14.20 -25.71 -36.73
CA ARG A 232 13.35 -26.36 -37.72
C ARG A 232 11.93 -26.42 -37.16
N LEU A 233 11.05 -25.61 -37.71
CA LEU A 233 9.69 -25.39 -37.20
C LEU A 233 8.67 -26.02 -38.14
N LYS A 234 7.61 -26.58 -37.57
CA LYS A 234 6.48 -27.12 -38.34
C LYS A 234 5.50 -25.99 -38.66
N MET A 235 5.20 -25.81 -39.94
CA MET A 235 4.20 -24.87 -40.43
C MET A 235 2.77 -25.40 -40.16
N PRO A 236 1.78 -24.52 -40.04
CA PRO A 236 1.87 -23.05 -40.12
C PRO A 236 2.20 -22.38 -38.77
N PHE A 237 2.84 -21.20 -38.81
CA PHE A 237 3.20 -20.40 -37.63
C PHE A 237 3.37 -18.92 -37.97
N VAL A 238 3.36 -18.05 -36.96
CA VAL A 238 3.62 -16.62 -37.09
C VAL A 238 4.98 -16.28 -36.46
N LEU A 239 5.80 -15.51 -37.17
CA LEU A 239 7.06 -14.97 -36.65
C LEU A 239 6.90 -13.52 -36.20
N LEU A 240 7.57 -13.18 -35.11
CA LEU A 240 7.67 -11.80 -34.62
C LEU A 240 9.12 -11.43 -34.30
N CYS A 241 9.53 -10.24 -34.73
CA CYS A 241 10.67 -9.53 -34.15
C CYS A 241 10.13 -8.29 -33.46
N ALA A 242 10.47 -8.10 -32.19
CA ALA A 242 9.90 -7.05 -31.36
C ALA A 242 10.97 -6.37 -30.49
N SER A 243 10.91 -5.04 -30.38
CA SER A 243 11.61 -4.30 -29.31
C SER A 243 10.98 -4.57 -27.95
N ASP A 244 11.66 -4.15 -26.89
CA ASP A 244 11.26 -4.34 -25.50
C ASP A 244 9.94 -3.68 -25.15
N GLY A 245 9.64 -2.49 -25.66
CA GLY A 245 8.35 -1.84 -25.42
C GLY A 245 7.13 -2.66 -25.89
N PHE A 246 7.30 -3.66 -26.76
CA PHE A 246 6.24 -4.62 -27.06
C PHE A 246 5.83 -5.46 -25.84
N PHE A 247 6.78 -5.90 -25.03
CA PHE A 247 6.55 -6.82 -23.92
C PHE A 247 6.68 -6.14 -22.53
N ASP A 248 7.50 -5.11 -22.38
CA ASP A 248 7.66 -4.31 -21.16
C ASP A 248 6.45 -3.41 -20.88
N ALA A 249 5.64 -3.16 -21.90
CA ALA A 249 4.27 -2.66 -21.80
C ALA A 249 3.38 -3.48 -20.84
N TYR A 250 3.78 -4.73 -20.56
CA TYR A 250 3.11 -5.62 -19.63
C TYR A 250 4.07 -6.00 -18.50
N ASP A 251 3.58 -6.70 -17.48
CA ASP A 251 4.50 -7.19 -16.45
C ASP A 251 5.63 -8.05 -17.05
N LYS A 252 6.73 -8.24 -16.30
CA LYS A 252 7.93 -8.95 -16.76
C LYS A 252 7.70 -10.43 -17.14
N THR A 253 6.47 -10.95 -17.05
CA THR A 253 6.16 -12.32 -17.48
C THR A 253 5.69 -12.30 -18.93
N GLY A 254 6.00 -13.34 -19.70
CA GLY A 254 5.51 -13.44 -21.09
C GLY A 254 4.00 -13.66 -21.20
N LEU A 255 3.32 -13.96 -20.09
CA LEU A 255 1.94 -14.46 -20.04
C LEU A 255 0.91 -13.41 -20.48
N PRO A 256 0.91 -12.16 -19.96
CA PRO A 256 0.01 -11.12 -20.45
C PRO A 256 0.24 -10.80 -21.93
N VAL A 257 1.49 -10.85 -22.41
CA VAL A 257 1.84 -10.57 -23.80
C VAL A 257 1.11 -11.56 -24.72
N GLU A 258 1.26 -12.86 -24.47
CA GLU A 258 0.59 -13.89 -25.27
C GLU A 258 -0.95 -13.75 -25.18
N ALA A 259 -1.49 -13.64 -23.97
CA ALA A 259 -2.94 -13.56 -23.77
C ALA A 259 -3.57 -12.36 -24.51
N LYS A 260 -2.88 -11.21 -24.50
CA LYS A 260 -3.34 -9.98 -25.17
C LYS A 260 -3.17 -10.04 -26.68
N LEU A 261 -2.08 -10.62 -27.18
CA LEU A 261 -1.85 -10.82 -28.60
C LEU A 261 -2.87 -11.80 -29.21
N LEU A 262 -3.13 -12.94 -28.55
CA LEU A 262 -4.20 -13.86 -28.94
C LEU A 262 -5.58 -13.19 -28.87
N GLY A 263 -5.75 -12.30 -27.89
CA GLY A 263 -6.84 -11.32 -27.79
C GLY A 263 -7.14 -10.61 -29.11
N ASP A 264 -6.15 -9.90 -29.62
CA ASP A 264 -6.29 -9.08 -30.82
C ASP A 264 -6.42 -9.90 -32.09
N ILE A 265 -5.62 -10.96 -32.22
CA ILE A 265 -5.65 -11.81 -33.41
C ILE A 265 -7.05 -12.40 -33.61
N LEU A 266 -7.67 -12.89 -32.53
CA LEU A 266 -9.00 -13.49 -32.62
C LEU A 266 -10.13 -12.46 -32.73
N GLY A 267 -9.91 -11.25 -32.19
CA GLY A 267 -10.86 -10.14 -32.24
C GLY A 267 -10.88 -9.40 -33.57
N ALA A 268 -9.77 -9.39 -34.30
CA ALA A 268 -9.69 -8.78 -35.63
C ALA A 268 -10.29 -9.71 -36.71
N SER A 269 -10.72 -9.10 -37.82
CA SER A 269 -11.26 -9.76 -39.01
C SER A 269 -10.27 -9.80 -40.17
N SER A 270 -9.10 -9.15 -40.04
CA SER A 270 -8.03 -9.15 -41.04
C SER A 270 -6.69 -8.75 -40.42
N ALA A 271 -5.59 -9.03 -41.12
CA ALA A 271 -4.25 -8.57 -40.73
C ALA A 271 -4.15 -7.03 -40.66
N GLN A 272 -4.84 -6.32 -41.55
CA GLN A 272 -4.89 -4.85 -41.53
C GLN A 272 -5.61 -4.33 -40.28
N GLN A 273 -6.75 -4.92 -39.91
CA GLN A 273 -7.44 -4.55 -38.68
C GLN A 273 -6.61 -4.90 -37.44
N LEU A 274 -5.91 -6.04 -37.44
CA LEU A 274 -4.99 -6.41 -36.37
C LEU A 274 -3.91 -5.35 -36.19
N LYS A 275 -3.27 -4.90 -37.28
CA LYS A 275 -2.30 -3.81 -37.25
C LYS A 275 -2.88 -2.54 -36.60
N GLU A 276 -4.08 -2.13 -37.01
CA GLU A 276 -4.75 -0.95 -36.46
C GLU A 276 -5.03 -1.08 -34.95
N VAL A 277 -5.49 -2.25 -34.50
CA VAL A 277 -5.73 -2.55 -33.08
C VAL A 277 -4.44 -2.50 -32.27
N LEU A 278 -3.35 -3.09 -32.79
CA LEU A 278 -2.05 -3.08 -32.13
C LEU A 278 -1.50 -1.65 -32.04
N VAL A 279 -1.52 -0.89 -33.13
CA VAL A 279 -1.10 0.51 -33.14
C VAL A 279 -1.91 1.33 -32.13
N ALA A 280 -3.23 1.19 -32.11
CA ALA A 280 -4.09 1.91 -31.16
C ALA A 280 -3.79 1.53 -29.70
N ARG A 281 -3.45 0.27 -29.42
CA ARG A 281 -3.10 -0.16 -28.06
C ARG A 281 -1.79 0.45 -27.59
N TYR A 282 -0.71 0.30 -28.37
CA TYR A 282 0.61 0.76 -27.96
C TYR A 282 0.71 2.30 -27.97
N ASN A 283 -0.02 2.99 -28.86
CA ASN A 283 -0.15 4.46 -28.77
C ASN A 283 -0.75 4.95 -27.44
N ASN A 284 -1.61 4.16 -26.80
CA ASN A 284 -2.18 4.49 -25.49
C ASN A 284 -1.31 4.03 -24.32
N ASN A 285 -0.26 3.25 -24.57
CA ASN A 285 0.65 2.74 -23.56
C ASN A 285 1.98 3.49 -23.64
N LEU A 286 2.06 4.64 -22.95
CA LEU A 286 3.14 5.63 -23.09
C LEU A 286 4.46 5.24 -22.37
N SER A 287 4.71 3.95 -22.11
CA SER A 287 5.88 3.54 -21.33
C SER A 287 7.18 3.56 -22.13
N ASP A 288 7.14 3.15 -23.40
CA ASP A 288 8.29 3.16 -24.31
C ASP A 288 7.86 3.12 -25.78
N ASP A 289 8.81 3.31 -26.69
CA ASP A 289 8.62 3.04 -28.10
C ASP A 289 8.32 1.54 -28.35
N THR A 290 7.65 1.22 -29.45
CA THR A 290 7.33 -0.17 -29.79
C THR A 290 7.48 -0.42 -31.28
N SER A 291 8.33 -1.38 -31.63
CA SER A 291 8.64 -1.78 -32.99
C SER A 291 8.45 -3.27 -33.15
N VAL A 292 7.53 -3.68 -34.04
CA VAL A 292 7.24 -5.09 -34.30
C VAL A 292 7.07 -5.39 -35.78
N ALA A 293 7.76 -6.43 -36.25
CA ALA A 293 7.47 -7.08 -37.52
C ALA A 293 6.66 -8.37 -37.28
N PHE A 294 5.60 -8.57 -38.06
CA PHE A 294 4.67 -9.70 -37.95
C PHE A 294 4.57 -10.42 -39.30
N VAL A 295 4.98 -11.69 -39.34
CA VAL A 295 5.03 -12.47 -40.58
C VAL A 295 4.36 -13.85 -40.39
N PRO A 296 3.15 -14.05 -40.94
CA PRO A 296 2.53 -15.37 -41.01
C PRO A 296 3.20 -16.24 -42.08
N VAL A 297 3.54 -17.48 -41.73
CA VAL A 297 4.20 -18.44 -42.62
C VAL A 297 3.31 -19.68 -42.76
N GLY A 298 3.01 -20.07 -44.01
CA GLY A 298 2.20 -21.25 -44.33
C GLY A 298 0.68 -21.05 -44.21
N PHE A 299 0.19 -19.80 -44.23
CA PHE A 299 -1.24 -19.49 -44.17
C PHE A 299 -1.76 -18.98 -45.52
N ASP A 300 -2.92 -19.46 -45.93
CA ASP A 300 -3.64 -18.96 -47.12
C ASP A 300 -4.56 -17.78 -46.78
N SER A 301 -5.01 -17.70 -45.52
CA SER A 301 -5.96 -16.69 -45.05
C SER A 301 -5.77 -16.29 -43.59
N TYR A 302 -6.30 -15.13 -43.22
CA TYR A 302 -6.30 -14.67 -41.82
C TYR A 302 -7.17 -15.55 -40.91
N GLU A 303 -8.25 -16.11 -41.45
CA GLU A 303 -9.13 -17.07 -40.79
C GLU A 303 -8.39 -18.33 -40.32
N GLU A 304 -7.39 -18.80 -41.06
CA GLU A 304 -6.56 -19.94 -40.65
C GLU A 304 -5.68 -19.61 -39.45
N ILE A 305 -5.12 -18.40 -39.38
CA ILE A 305 -4.38 -17.92 -38.20
C ILE A 305 -5.29 -17.95 -36.97
N ARG A 306 -6.52 -17.44 -37.12
CA ARG A 306 -7.54 -17.46 -36.05
C ARG A 306 -7.91 -18.88 -35.65
N SER A 307 -8.08 -19.78 -36.63
CA SER A 307 -8.43 -21.18 -36.38
C SER A 307 -7.32 -21.90 -35.60
N LEU A 308 -6.06 -21.77 -36.02
CA LEU A 308 -4.89 -22.36 -35.37
C LEU A 308 -4.79 -21.96 -33.89
N LEU A 309 -5.01 -20.68 -33.60
CA LEU A 309 -4.77 -20.10 -32.27
C LEU A 309 -5.98 -20.17 -31.32
N SER A 310 -7.16 -20.60 -31.80
CA SER A 310 -8.40 -20.62 -31.02
C SER A 310 -8.35 -21.55 -29.80
N ALA A 311 -7.68 -22.71 -29.93
CA ALA A 311 -7.53 -23.64 -28.81
C ALA A 311 -6.59 -23.07 -27.74
N ARG A 312 -5.43 -22.53 -28.16
CA ARG A 312 -4.47 -21.90 -27.25
C ARG A 312 -5.07 -20.71 -26.52
N ARG A 313 -5.90 -19.90 -27.19
CA ARG A 313 -6.60 -18.79 -26.55
C ARG A 313 -7.43 -19.22 -25.35
N LYS A 314 -8.18 -20.32 -25.44
CA LYS A 314 -9.00 -20.81 -24.32
C LYS A 314 -8.14 -21.17 -23.12
N GLN A 315 -7.02 -21.87 -23.36
CA GLN A 315 -6.05 -22.20 -22.31
C GLN A 315 -5.47 -20.93 -21.67
N MET A 316 -5.15 -19.92 -22.50
CA MET A 316 -4.59 -18.67 -22.02
C MET A 316 -5.59 -17.78 -21.29
N ASP A 317 -6.87 -17.76 -21.68
CA ASP A 317 -7.89 -16.98 -20.97
C ASP A 317 -8.05 -17.45 -19.52
N GLU A 318 -8.03 -18.77 -19.28
CA GLU A 318 -8.10 -19.34 -17.93
C GLU A 318 -6.88 -18.98 -17.08
N LEU A 319 -5.68 -19.14 -17.64
CA LEU A 319 -4.44 -18.84 -16.92
C LEU A 319 -4.27 -17.34 -16.69
N TYR A 320 -4.62 -16.50 -17.66
CA TYR A 320 -4.55 -15.04 -17.54
C TYR A 320 -5.59 -14.48 -16.55
N ALA A 321 -6.79 -15.08 -16.48
CA ALA A 321 -7.76 -14.73 -15.45
C ALA A 321 -7.18 -14.98 -14.05
N LEU A 322 -6.55 -16.14 -13.84
CA LEU A 322 -5.89 -16.47 -12.58
C LEU A 322 -4.69 -15.56 -12.28
N HIS A 323 -3.89 -15.21 -13.31
CA HIS A 323 -2.75 -14.28 -13.22
C HIS A 323 -3.19 -12.90 -12.70
N ARG A 324 -4.24 -12.31 -13.29
CA ARG A 324 -4.74 -10.99 -12.85
C ARG A 324 -5.20 -10.98 -11.39
N GLU A 325 -5.67 -12.11 -10.90
CA GLU A 325 -6.08 -12.25 -9.50
C GLU A 325 -4.89 -12.50 -8.57
N CYS A 326 -3.98 -13.41 -8.95
CA CYS A 326 -2.93 -13.92 -8.07
C CYS A 326 -1.65 -13.07 -8.10
N ALA A 327 -1.19 -12.66 -9.29
CA ALA A 327 0.10 -11.98 -9.47
C ALA A 327 0.25 -10.71 -8.63
N PRO A 328 -0.75 -9.79 -8.56
CA PRO A 328 -0.64 -8.58 -7.75
C PRO A 328 -0.56 -8.89 -6.25
N VAL A 329 -1.22 -9.95 -5.78
CA VAL A 329 -1.18 -10.36 -4.38
C VAL A 329 0.17 -10.99 -4.05
N LEU A 330 0.67 -11.88 -4.93
CA LEU A 330 1.98 -12.51 -4.76
C LEU A 330 3.13 -11.49 -4.78
N ALA A 331 3.07 -10.52 -5.69
CA ALA A 331 4.05 -9.42 -5.76
C ALA A 331 4.11 -8.57 -4.49
N LEU A 332 3.07 -8.63 -3.65
CA LEU A 332 3.05 -7.99 -2.33
C LEU A 332 3.55 -8.95 -1.25
N ILE A 333 2.97 -10.15 -1.13
CA ILE A 333 3.26 -11.07 -0.02
C ILE A 333 4.64 -11.73 -0.09
N ASP A 334 5.25 -11.81 -1.29
CA ASP A 334 6.61 -12.33 -1.46
C ASP A 334 7.68 -11.29 -1.09
N LYS A 335 7.31 -10.02 -0.88
CA LYS A 335 8.25 -9.00 -0.42
C LYS A 335 8.56 -9.19 1.06
N PRO A 336 9.83 -9.02 1.49
CA PRO A 336 10.17 -9.01 2.90
C PRO A 336 9.32 -7.96 3.64
N GLU A 337 8.73 -8.33 4.77
CA GLU A 337 7.81 -7.49 5.56
C GLU A 337 8.39 -6.09 5.83
N PHE A 338 9.68 -6.01 6.14
CA PHE A 338 10.39 -4.75 6.39
C PHE A 338 10.41 -3.80 5.18
N ARG A 339 10.39 -4.30 3.93
CA ARG A 339 10.33 -3.46 2.72
C ARG A 339 8.94 -2.90 2.48
N VAL A 340 7.91 -3.69 2.78
CA VAL A 340 6.51 -3.26 2.68
C VAL A 340 6.21 -2.21 3.74
N THR A 341 6.71 -2.38 4.96
CA THR A 341 6.54 -1.40 6.05
C THR A 341 7.41 -0.14 5.87
N ALA A 342 8.67 -0.26 5.46
CA ALA A 342 9.56 0.90 5.24
C ALA A 342 9.04 1.87 4.16
N THR A 343 8.55 1.35 3.02
CA THR A 343 8.00 2.18 1.94
C THR A 343 6.78 3.00 2.38
N ILE A 344 6.02 2.49 3.35
CA ILE A 344 4.88 3.16 3.96
C ILE A 344 5.35 4.16 5.00
N CYS A 345 6.28 3.79 5.88
CA CYS A 345 6.90 4.69 6.85
C CYS A 345 7.51 5.91 6.16
N ASP A 346 8.33 5.75 5.12
CA ASP A 346 8.97 6.86 4.40
C ASP A 346 7.95 7.83 3.77
N ARG A 347 6.80 7.33 3.30
CA ARG A 347 5.73 8.20 2.76
C ARG A 347 4.82 8.79 3.83
N PHE A 348 4.65 8.10 4.95
CA PHE A 348 4.00 8.63 6.16
C PHE A 348 4.80 9.83 6.67
N GLN A 349 6.13 9.71 6.70
CA GLN A 349 7.07 10.79 7.04
C GLN A 349 6.92 12.00 6.08
N MET A 350 6.84 11.77 4.77
CA MET A 350 6.69 12.86 3.79
C MET A 350 5.33 13.58 3.87
N LYS A 351 4.21 12.86 4.01
CA LYS A 351 2.87 13.49 4.01
C LYS A 351 2.44 14.07 5.35
N PHE A 352 2.95 13.57 6.47
CA PHE A 352 2.67 14.14 7.78
C PHE A 352 3.25 15.56 7.90
N ALA A 353 4.43 15.79 7.31
CA ALA A 353 5.03 17.12 7.19
C ALA A 353 4.17 18.08 6.34
N ASP A 354 3.55 17.60 5.25
CA ASP A 354 2.63 18.38 4.41
C ASP A 354 1.34 18.78 5.15
N ILE A 355 0.80 17.86 5.95
CA ILE A 355 -0.42 18.08 6.75
C ILE A 355 -0.15 19.10 7.86
N ILE A 356 0.96 18.97 8.59
CA ILE A 356 1.40 19.95 9.60
C ILE A 356 1.57 21.32 8.93
N ARG A 357 2.27 21.39 7.79
CA ARG A 357 2.49 22.63 7.03
C ARG A 357 1.18 23.31 6.64
N ALA A 358 0.21 22.55 6.10
CA ALA A 358 -1.09 23.06 5.70
C ALA A 358 -1.93 23.55 6.88
N LEU A 359 -1.93 22.83 8.02
CA LEU A 359 -2.65 23.21 9.24
C LEU A 359 -2.05 24.45 9.91
N THR A 360 -0.71 24.52 9.98
CA THR A 360 0.01 25.70 10.46
C THR A 360 -0.27 26.91 9.56
N GLN A 361 -0.29 26.74 8.24
CA GLN A 361 -0.60 27.81 7.28
C GLN A 361 -2.06 28.29 7.40
N ALA A 362 -3.03 27.39 7.56
CA ALA A 362 -4.43 27.74 7.80
C ALA A 362 -4.65 28.51 9.13
N TYR A 363 -3.88 28.18 10.17
CA TYR A 363 -3.88 28.89 11.45
C TYR A 363 -3.36 30.32 11.33
N TYR A 364 -2.19 30.52 10.70
CA TYR A 364 -1.60 31.86 10.51
C TYR A 364 -2.38 32.74 9.52
N GLN A 365 -3.18 32.14 8.63
CA GLN A 365 -4.08 32.86 7.72
C GLN A 365 -5.44 33.21 8.35
N GLY A 366 -5.63 32.96 9.65
CA GLY A 366 -6.86 33.34 10.38
C GLY A 366 -8.07 32.45 10.08
N LYS A 367 -7.90 31.33 9.36
CA LYS A 367 -8.99 30.39 9.01
C LYS A 367 -9.24 29.37 10.12
N LYS A 368 -9.41 29.83 11.36
CA LYS A 368 -9.51 28.99 12.58
C LYS A 368 -10.66 27.98 12.56
N GLU A 369 -11.71 28.23 11.78
CA GLU A 369 -12.85 27.31 11.65
C GLU A 369 -12.56 26.07 10.79
N SER A 370 -11.52 26.11 9.95
CA SER A 370 -11.10 24.96 9.13
C SER A 370 -10.29 23.91 9.88
N LEU A 371 -9.95 24.15 11.16
CA LEU A 371 -9.29 23.19 12.03
C LEU A 371 -10.32 22.17 12.54
N LEU A 372 -10.15 20.92 12.08
CA LEU A 372 -11.16 19.86 12.07
C LEU A 372 -11.68 19.39 13.44
N THR A 373 -11.08 19.76 14.57
CA THR A 373 -11.61 19.40 15.91
C THR A 373 -11.38 20.46 16.99
N SER A 374 -12.23 20.47 18.01
CA SER A 374 -12.13 21.33 19.20
C SER A 374 -10.83 21.12 19.98
N TRP A 375 -10.34 19.88 20.04
CA TRP A 375 -9.06 19.50 20.63
C TRP A 375 -7.88 20.29 20.02
N TRP A 376 -7.82 20.44 18.69
CA TRP A 376 -6.75 21.21 18.03
C TRP A 376 -6.82 22.71 18.30
N ARG A 377 -8.03 23.27 18.45
CA ARG A 377 -8.20 24.69 18.83
C ARG A 377 -7.76 24.93 20.27
N GLU A 378 -8.08 24.00 21.17
CA GLU A 378 -7.70 24.06 22.59
C GLU A 378 -6.19 23.90 22.77
N VAL A 379 -5.54 22.94 22.09
CA VAL A 379 -4.09 22.73 22.17
C VAL A 379 -3.30 23.97 21.69
N ILE A 380 -3.75 24.63 20.62
CA ILE A 380 -3.07 25.83 20.11
C ILE A 380 -3.36 27.06 20.98
N ALA A 381 -4.59 27.24 21.49
CA ALA A 381 -4.93 28.32 22.41
C ALA A 381 -4.22 28.17 23.78
N GLN A 382 -4.07 26.93 24.24
CA GLN A 382 -3.31 26.59 25.44
C GLN A 382 -1.82 26.92 25.26
N SER A 383 -1.25 26.58 24.10
CA SER A 383 0.14 26.93 23.75
C SER A 383 0.37 28.45 23.67
N GLU A 384 -0.60 29.25 23.17
CA GLU A 384 -0.52 30.71 23.15
C GLU A 384 -0.60 31.32 24.57
N THR A 385 -1.42 30.73 25.43
CA THR A 385 -1.59 31.15 26.83
C THR A 385 -0.34 30.82 27.65
N GLU A 386 0.23 29.64 27.42
CA GLU A 386 1.47 29.17 28.03
C GLU A 386 2.66 30.03 27.57
N CYS A 387 2.77 30.40 26.28
CA CYS A 387 3.81 31.34 25.79
C CYS A 387 3.69 32.76 26.40
N ARG A 388 2.47 33.28 26.61
CA ARG A 388 2.28 34.59 27.28
C ARG A 388 2.59 34.53 28.78
N GLN A 389 2.27 33.41 29.43
CA GLN A 389 2.62 33.17 30.83
C GLN A 389 4.13 32.99 30.99
N GLU A 390 4.78 32.29 30.08
CA GLU A 390 6.24 32.08 30.04
C GLU A 390 7.01 33.40 29.81
N TYR A 391 6.46 34.35 29.05
CA TYR A 391 7.02 35.71 28.93
C TYR A 391 6.96 36.49 30.26
N SER A 392 5.88 36.31 31.04
CA SER A 392 5.71 36.93 32.36
C SER A 392 6.55 36.24 33.45
N GLU A 393 6.75 34.93 33.32
CA GLU A 393 7.54 34.11 34.24
C GLU A 393 9.04 34.27 33.99
N ARG A 394 9.52 34.37 32.74
CA ARG A 394 10.95 34.61 32.42
C ARG A 394 11.47 35.97 32.93
N ALA A 395 10.62 36.99 33.00
CA ALA A 395 10.95 38.28 33.63
C ALA A 395 11.06 38.18 35.17
N ARG A 396 10.31 37.24 35.77
CA ARG A 396 10.37 36.91 37.20
C ARG A 396 11.55 35.99 37.52
N GLU A 397 11.83 35.02 36.65
CA GLU A 397 12.90 34.04 36.76
C GLU A 397 14.29 34.68 36.66
N ARG A 398 14.51 35.67 35.77
CA ARG A 398 15.79 36.42 35.74
C ARG A 398 16.12 37.11 37.08
N ARG A 399 15.08 37.50 37.83
CA ARG A 399 15.18 38.18 39.13
C ARG A 399 15.40 37.20 40.29
N GLU A 400 14.95 35.96 40.15
CA GLU A 400 15.21 34.85 41.08
C GLU A 400 16.54 34.13 40.76
N GLN A 401 16.98 34.10 39.51
CA GLN A 401 18.26 33.53 39.05
C GLN A 401 19.46 34.23 39.72
N LEU A 402 19.45 35.58 39.76
CA LEU A 402 20.48 36.37 40.46
C LEU A 402 20.49 36.17 41.98
N LYS A 403 19.36 35.74 42.57
CA LYS A 403 19.30 35.38 44.00
C LYS A 403 19.80 33.95 44.25
N LYS A 404 19.64 33.07 43.25
CA LYS A 404 20.01 31.65 43.31
C LYS A 404 21.51 31.43 43.07
N GLU A 405 22.11 32.21 42.17
CA GLU A 405 23.57 32.26 41.94
C GLU A 405 24.32 32.70 43.21
N ALA A 406 23.71 33.53 44.06
CA ALA A 406 24.22 33.91 45.38
C ALA A 406 24.04 32.83 46.46
N ALA A 407 23.21 31.81 46.22
CA ALA A 407 22.90 30.72 47.15
C ALA A 407 23.65 29.41 46.82
N GLU A 408 24.01 29.16 45.56
CA GLU A 408 24.65 27.89 45.13
C GLU A 408 26.15 27.81 45.47
N GLU A 409 26.81 28.94 45.72
CA GLU A 409 28.13 28.95 46.36
C GLU A 409 28.11 28.51 47.83
N ILE A 410 26.93 28.40 48.45
CA ILE A 410 26.80 28.09 49.88
C ILE A 410 26.80 26.58 50.17
N GLU A 411 26.57 25.72 49.16
CA GLU A 411 26.11 24.36 49.46
C GLU A 411 26.78 23.21 48.68
N LYS A 412 28.11 23.14 48.81
CA LYS A 412 28.71 22.04 49.58
C LYS A 412 28.47 20.61 49.09
N ARG A 413 29.62 19.92 48.98
CA ARG A 413 29.85 18.58 49.54
C ARG A 413 29.12 17.45 48.79
N GLY A 414 29.88 16.84 47.89
CA GLY A 414 29.48 15.63 47.20
C GLY A 414 29.18 14.44 48.09
N TYR A 415 28.27 13.60 47.61
CA TYR A 415 28.36 12.15 47.69
C TYR A 415 27.76 11.54 46.42
N ALA A 416 28.63 10.90 45.64
CA ALA A 416 28.24 9.76 44.86
C ALA A 416 27.89 8.62 45.83
N ALA A 417 26.62 8.19 45.86
CA ALA A 417 26.20 6.83 46.23
C ALA A 417 24.68 6.74 46.31
N CYS A 418 24.01 6.59 45.17
CA CYS A 418 22.76 5.81 45.08
C CYS A 418 22.54 5.31 43.64
N PHE A 419 23.58 4.70 43.05
CA PHE A 419 23.31 3.64 42.08
C PHE A 419 22.69 2.46 42.83
N ARG A 420 21.59 1.93 42.28
CA ARG A 420 20.94 0.62 42.54
C ARG A 420 19.58 0.70 43.26
N ARG A 421 18.50 0.68 42.48
CA ARG A 421 17.48 -0.38 42.52
C ARG A 421 16.43 -0.23 41.40
N LYS A 422 16.20 -1.36 40.72
CA LYS A 422 15.05 -1.69 39.86
C LYS A 422 13.75 -0.99 40.26
N ILE A 423 12.97 -0.51 39.29
CA ILE A 423 11.50 -0.63 39.27
C ILE A 423 11.01 -0.76 37.80
N LEU A 424 10.64 -1.99 37.39
CA LEU A 424 9.38 -2.24 36.65
C LEU A 424 8.26 -2.20 37.71
N PRO A 425 7.02 -1.71 37.48
CA PRO A 425 6.11 -2.09 36.37
C PRO A 425 5.22 -0.90 35.87
N GLY A 426 4.30 -0.93 34.89
CA GLY A 426 3.66 -1.96 34.07
C GLY A 426 2.30 -1.45 33.54
N GLY A 427 1.89 -1.91 32.34
CA GLY A 427 0.54 -1.75 31.75
C GLY A 427 0.33 -0.48 30.91
N TRP A 428 -0.46 -0.61 29.83
CA TRP A 428 -0.82 0.48 28.91
C TRP A 428 -1.77 1.48 29.58
N ILE A 429 -1.74 2.76 29.19
CA ILE A 429 -2.70 3.76 29.71
C ILE A 429 -4.15 3.36 29.40
N THR A 430 -4.37 2.66 28.29
CA THR A 430 -5.67 2.10 27.90
C THR A 430 -6.19 1.10 28.92
N ASP A 431 -5.33 0.22 29.45
CA ASP A 431 -5.72 -0.74 30.50
C ASP A 431 -6.09 -0.03 31.81
N HIS A 432 -5.35 1.02 32.18
CA HIS A 432 -5.63 1.80 33.39
C HIS A 432 -6.86 2.69 33.24
N VAL A 433 -7.12 3.22 32.04
CA VAL A 433 -8.32 4.00 31.69
C VAL A 433 -9.54 3.09 31.64
N GLU A 434 -9.42 1.88 31.10
CA GLU A 434 -10.50 0.90 31.07
C GLU A 434 -10.82 0.37 32.46
N ALA A 435 -9.80 0.15 33.30
CA ALA A 435 -9.99 -0.16 34.72
C ALA A 435 -10.66 1.01 35.48
N LEU A 436 -10.31 2.27 35.16
CA LEU A 436 -10.96 3.45 35.73
C LEU A 436 -12.42 3.57 35.26
N ARG A 437 -12.71 3.32 33.98
CA ARG A 437 -14.06 3.30 33.42
C ARG A 437 -14.93 2.25 34.12
N THR A 438 -14.42 1.03 34.23
CA THR A 438 -15.09 -0.08 34.91
C THR A 438 -15.36 0.24 36.38
N ALA A 439 -14.38 0.80 37.11
CA ALA A 439 -14.55 1.21 38.49
C ALA A 439 -15.53 2.38 38.66
N THR A 440 -15.56 3.31 37.71
CA THR A 440 -16.51 4.45 37.70
C THR A 440 -17.95 3.96 37.49
N GLU A 441 -18.17 3.03 36.56
CA GLU A 441 -19.49 2.43 36.32
C GLU A 441 -19.98 1.61 37.53
N ALA A 442 -19.08 0.85 38.17
CA ALA A 442 -19.38 0.10 39.37
C ALA A 442 -19.74 1.00 40.56
N LEU A 443 -19.01 2.11 40.74
CA LEU A 443 -19.31 3.11 41.76
C LEU A 443 -20.66 3.79 41.51
N ALA A 444 -20.93 4.22 40.27
CA ALA A 444 -22.21 4.84 39.91
C ALA A 444 -23.40 3.91 40.16
N LYS A 445 -23.27 2.61 39.88
CA LYS A 445 -24.31 1.61 40.22
C LYS A 445 -24.50 1.45 41.73
N ALA A 446 -23.42 1.41 42.50
CA ALA A 446 -23.48 1.29 43.96
C ALA A 446 -24.11 2.54 44.60
N GLU A 447 -23.76 3.74 44.12
CA GLU A 447 -24.35 5.01 44.55
C GLU A 447 -25.84 5.11 44.20
N ALA A 448 -26.24 4.70 43.00
CA ALA A 448 -27.64 4.66 42.60
C ALA A 448 -28.46 3.69 43.47
N LYS A 449 -27.88 2.52 43.80
CA LYS A 449 -28.48 1.55 44.72
C LYS A 449 -28.60 2.14 46.13
N LEU A 450 -27.58 2.84 46.63
CA LEU A 450 -27.64 3.52 47.93
C LEU A 450 -28.68 4.65 47.94
N ALA A 451 -28.78 5.43 46.86
CA ALA A 451 -29.76 6.50 46.72
C ALA A 451 -31.20 5.98 46.75
N SER A 452 -31.46 4.77 46.23
CA SER A 452 -32.79 4.14 46.25
C SER A 452 -33.35 3.90 47.66
N PHE A 453 -32.50 3.82 48.69
CA PHE A 453 -32.93 3.64 50.09
C PHE A 453 -33.58 4.91 50.69
N SER A 454 -33.35 6.09 50.09
CA SER A 454 -34.08 7.31 50.49
C SER A 454 -35.60 7.15 50.25
N SER A 455 -35.99 6.61 49.09
CA SER A 455 -37.38 6.28 48.76
C SER A 455 -37.93 5.17 49.66
N CYS A 456 -37.10 4.19 50.07
CA CYS A 456 -37.50 3.16 51.04
C CYS A 456 -37.82 3.77 52.42
N ARG A 457 -37.03 4.73 52.89
CA ARG A 457 -37.28 5.45 54.16
C ARG A 457 -38.58 6.25 54.14
N GLU A 458 -38.89 6.91 53.02
CA GLU A 458 -40.16 7.63 52.86
C GLU A 458 -41.38 6.69 52.97
N LYS A 459 -41.31 5.51 52.35
CA LYS A 459 -42.38 4.50 52.44
C LYS A 459 -42.60 4.02 53.89
N LEU A 460 -41.52 3.77 54.63
CA LEU A 460 -41.60 3.39 56.04
C LEU A 460 -42.17 4.52 56.92
N LEU A 461 -41.87 5.79 56.62
CA LEU A 461 -42.46 6.93 57.32
C LEU A 461 -43.98 7.02 57.09
N VAL A 462 -44.44 6.79 55.86
CA VAL A 462 -45.87 6.75 55.53
C VAL A 462 -46.57 5.63 56.30
N GLU A 463 -45.99 4.43 56.32
CA GLU A 463 -46.51 3.27 57.06
C GLU A 463 -46.61 3.55 58.56
N ARG A 464 -45.59 4.23 59.15
CA ARG A 464 -45.61 4.63 60.57
C ARG A 464 -46.72 5.64 60.87
N GLU A 465 -46.89 6.65 60.02
CA GLU A 465 -47.92 7.67 60.23
C GLU A 465 -49.34 7.12 60.01
N GLU A 466 -49.51 6.12 59.15
CA GLU A 466 -50.77 5.38 59.01
C GLU A 466 -51.10 4.59 60.29
N LEU A 467 -50.12 3.87 60.85
CA LEU A 467 -50.27 3.16 62.12
C LEU A 467 -50.65 4.11 63.27
N ARG A 468 -50.01 5.29 63.35
CA ARG A 468 -50.35 6.33 64.35
C ARG A 468 -51.74 6.91 64.16
N ARG A 469 -52.16 7.15 62.92
CA ARG A 469 -53.52 7.64 62.63
C ARG A 469 -54.58 6.64 63.11
N ASN A 470 -54.38 5.35 62.79
CA ASN A 470 -55.27 4.29 63.22
C ASN A 470 -55.30 4.16 64.75
N LEU A 471 -54.14 4.24 65.41
CA LEU A 471 -54.04 4.25 66.87
C LEU A 471 -54.81 5.40 67.53
N ARG A 472 -54.64 6.62 67.03
CA ARG A 472 -55.31 7.82 67.55
C ARG A 472 -56.80 7.85 67.28
N ALA A 473 -57.28 7.17 66.23
CA ALA A 473 -58.69 7.01 65.97
C ALA A 473 -59.32 6.12 67.05
N GLU A 474 -58.72 4.95 67.31
CA GLU A 474 -59.14 4.00 68.35
C GLU A 474 -59.07 4.59 69.76
N GLN A 475 -57.99 5.33 70.09
CA GLN A 475 -57.89 6.02 71.38
C GLN A 475 -59.01 7.05 71.58
N ARG A 476 -59.39 7.79 70.53
CA ARG A 476 -60.47 8.77 70.59
C ARG A 476 -61.84 8.12 70.74
N GLU A 477 -62.09 7.03 70.03
CA GLU A 477 -63.31 6.25 70.16
C GLU A 477 -63.46 5.71 71.58
N LEU A 478 -62.43 5.06 72.13
CA LEU A 478 -62.42 4.60 73.51
C LEU A 478 -62.58 5.73 74.53
N LEU A 479 -61.94 6.89 74.32
CA LEU A 479 -62.09 8.05 75.21
C LEU A 479 -63.53 8.60 75.17
N SER A 480 -64.19 8.58 74.01
CA SER A 480 -65.58 9.00 73.88
C SER A 480 -66.55 8.07 74.61
N GLU A 481 -66.22 6.77 74.69
CA GLU A 481 -66.94 5.79 75.51
C GLU A 481 -66.62 5.91 77.01
N PHE A 482 -65.39 6.34 77.35
CA PHE A 482 -64.90 6.39 78.73
C PHE A 482 -65.27 7.68 79.48
N LEU A 483 -65.22 8.85 78.82
CA LEU A 483 -65.48 10.16 79.43
C LEU A 483 -66.86 10.28 80.11
N PRO A 484 -67.97 9.83 79.49
CA PRO A 484 -69.28 9.85 80.14
C PRO A 484 -69.36 9.00 81.42
N LEU A 485 -68.50 7.99 81.55
CA LEU A 485 -68.42 7.13 82.73
C LEU A 485 -67.62 7.80 83.86
N VAL A 486 -66.68 8.69 83.55
CA VAL A 486 -65.87 9.41 84.55
C VAL A 486 -66.61 10.65 85.09
N ASP A 487 -67.39 11.34 84.25
CA ASP A 487 -68.14 12.55 84.61
C ASP A 487 -69.51 12.28 85.28
N ALA A 488 -69.80 11.02 85.64
CA ALA A 488 -71.04 10.66 86.31
C ALA A 488 -71.12 11.26 87.74
N PRO A 489 -72.22 11.95 88.13
CA PRO A 489 -72.35 12.57 89.45
C PRO A 489 -72.33 11.53 90.58
N GLU A 490 -71.67 11.85 91.71
CA GLU A 490 -71.69 11.04 92.93
C GLU A 490 -73.14 10.87 93.43
N GLY A 491 -73.73 9.69 93.22
CA GLY A 491 -75.05 9.34 93.78
C GLY A 491 -76.08 8.65 92.86
N ALA A 492 -75.76 8.26 91.62
CA ALA A 492 -76.67 7.47 90.79
C ALA A 492 -76.64 5.95 91.14
N ALA A 493 -77.82 5.34 91.27
CA ALA A 493 -78.09 4.07 91.96
C ALA A 493 -77.82 2.77 91.15
N GLU A 494 -77.44 1.71 91.89
CA GLU A 494 -77.48 0.24 91.68
C GLU A 494 -77.11 -0.46 90.34
N ASP A 495 -76.82 0.24 89.22
CA ASP A 495 -76.19 -0.37 88.01
C ASP A 495 -74.64 -0.39 88.07
N VAL A 496 -74.08 -0.10 89.25
CA VAL A 496 -72.65 0.19 89.50
C VAL A 496 -71.72 -1.03 89.35
N LEU A 497 -72.24 -2.27 89.41
CA LEU A 497 -71.43 -3.49 89.18
C LEU A 497 -71.17 -3.77 87.68
N SER A 498 -72.07 -3.37 86.77
CA SER A 498 -71.83 -3.41 85.32
C SER A 498 -70.88 -2.30 84.87
N ASP A 499 -70.96 -1.14 85.52
CA ASP A 499 -70.20 0.04 85.15
C ASP A 499 -68.72 -0.04 85.59
N SER A 500 -68.43 -0.65 86.74
CA SER A 500 -67.06 -0.93 87.20
C SER A 500 -66.31 -1.89 86.27
N LYS A 501 -66.93 -2.99 85.81
CA LYS A 501 -66.31 -3.94 84.87
C LYS A 501 -66.06 -3.32 83.50
N LEU A 502 -66.97 -2.50 83.01
CA LEU A 502 -66.82 -1.77 81.75
C LEU A 502 -65.68 -0.74 81.86
N ARG A 503 -65.65 0.06 82.93
CA ARG A 503 -64.53 1.00 83.22
C ARG A 503 -63.18 0.28 83.29
N CYS A 504 -63.08 -0.81 84.06
CA CYS A 504 -61.84 -1.60 84.13
C CYS A 504 -61.41 -2.13 82.74
N SER A 505 -62.35 -2.54 81.91
CA SER A 505 -62.07 -3.04 80.55
C SER A 505 -61.62 -1.91 79.61
N LEU A 506 -62.26 -0.74 79.66
CA LEU A 506 -61.89 0.44 78.90
C LEU A 506 -60.52 1.00 79.33
N THR A 507 -60.25 1.08 80.64
CA THR A 507 -58.93 1.46 81.16
C THR A 507 -57.86 0.46 80.72
N PHE A 508 -58.16 -0.84 80.75
CA PHE A 508 -57.25 -1.88 80.26
C PHE A 508 -56.96 -1.72 78.75
N TRP A 509 -57.97 -1.40 77.94
CA TRP A 509 -57.81 -1.17 76.49
C TRP A 509 -57.06 0.12 76.17
N LEU A 510 -57.34 1.22 76.87
CA LEU A 510 -56.58 2.47 76.75
C LEU A 510 -55.11 2.27 77.12
N ASN A 511 -54.84 1.56 78.23
CA ASN A 511 -53.47 1.20 78.61
C ASN A 511 -52.77 0.35 77.53
N ASN A 512 -53.46 -0.58 76.90
CA ASN A 512 -52.90 -1.36 75.79
C ASN A 512 -52.58 -0.48 74.56
N LEU A 513 -53.45 0.46 74.19
CA LEU A 513 -53.16 1.40 73.09
C LEU A 513 -52.02 2.37 73.43
N SER A 514 -51.94 2.88 74.66
CA SER A 514 -50.81 3.70 75.11
C SER A 514 -49.51 2.91 75.14
N ARG A 515 -49.54 1.63 75.49
CA ARG A 515 -48.37 0.74 75.37
C ARG A 515 -47.97 0.49 73.92
N LEU A 516 -48.93 0.36 72.99
CA LEU A 516 -48.65 0.30 71.56
C LEU A 516 -48.06 1.61 71.02
N GLU A 517 -48.55 2.76 71.51
CA GLU A 517 -47.99 4.08 71.20
C GLU A 517 -46.53 4.15 71.65
N LEU A 518 -46.27 3.79 72.91
CA LEU A 518 -44.91 3.71 73.46
C LEU A 518 -44.04 2.72 72.69
N TYR A 519 -44.57 1.58 72.26
CA TYR A 519 -43.84 0.61 71.44
C TYR A 519 -43.48 1.17 70.06
N LEU A 520 -44.32 2.01 69.44
CA LEU A 520 -44.02 2.72 68.19
C LEU A 520 -43.02 3.89 68.36
N PHE A 521 -42.83 4.37 69.59
CA PHE A 521 -41.83 5.40 69.94
C PHE A 521 -40.49 4.81 70.43
N ASP A 522 -40.53 3.72 71.19
CA ASP A 522 -39.37 3.05 71.77
C ASP A 522 -39.45 1.52 71.57
N ARG A 523 -38.53 1.01 70.72
CA ARG A 523 -38.37 -0.42 70.36
C ARG A 523 -38.09 -1.34 71.55
N LYS A 524 -37.76 -0.83 72.74
CA LYS A 524 -37.31 -1.65 73.89
C LYS A 524 -38.45 -2.21 74.74
N LEU A 525 -39.71 -1.82 74.49
CA LEU A 525 -40.86 -2.35 75.25
C LEU A 525 -41.13 -3.82 74.88
N LYS A 526 -41.14 -4.73 75.87
CA LYS A 526 -41.55 -6.13 75.67
C LYS A 526 -43.07 -6.24 75.73
N LEU A 527 -43.67 -6.75 74.66
CA LEU A 527 -45.09 -7.11 74.61
C LEU A 527 -45.31 -8.47 75.28
N GLY A 528 -46.32 -8.58 76.13
CA GLY A 528 -46.74 -9.83 76.77
C GLY A 528 -47.84 -10.56 76.00
N ASP A 529 -48.24 -11.73 76.50
CA ASP A 529 -49.23 -12.60 75.86
C ASP A 529 -50.64 -11.98 75.82
N ALA A 530 -50.95 -11.10 76.78
CA ALA A 530 -52.23 -10.39 76.85
C ALA A 530 -52.37 -9.36 75.70
N GLU A 531 -51.30 -8.66 75.32
CA GLU A 531 -51.32 -7.73 74.19
C GLU A 531 -51.38 -8.47 72.85
N ARG A 532 -50.70 -9.61 72.73
CA ARG A 532 -50.64 -10.43 71.51
C ARG A 532 -51.95 -11.15 71.18
N ASN A 533 -52.75 -11.46 72.20
CA ASN A 533 -54.01 -12.21 72.06
C ASN A 533 -55.26 -11.37 72.34
N GLY A 534 -55.10 -10.07 72.64
CA GLY A 534 -56.20 -9.17 73.01
C GLY A 534 -56.95 -8.51 71.83
N LYS A 535 -57.88 -7.60 72.15
CA LYS A 535 -58.74 -6.85 71.21
C LYS A 535 -57.95 -6.22 70.04
N TYR A 536 -56.77 -5.67 70.33
CA TYR A 536 -55.93 -4.96 69.36
C TYR A 536 -54.82 -5.80 68.70
N ARG A 537 -54.89 -7.13 68.78
CA ARG A 537 -53.85 -8.06 68.24
C ARG A 537 -53.39 -7.74 66.81
N LYS A 538 -54.30 -7.29 65.93
CA LYS A 538 -53.99 -6.97 64.54
C LYS A 538 -53.09 -5.72 64.42
N MET A 539 -53.28 -4.74 65.29
CA MET A 539 -52.48 -3.51 65.30
C MET A 539 -51.08 -3.76 65.88
N PHE A 540 -50.99 -4.57 66.94
CA PHE A 540 -49.71 -5.03 67.47
C PHE A 540 -48.91 -5.85 66.44
N ARG A 541 -49.55 -6.78 65.72
CA ARG A 541 -48.90 -7.55 64.65
C ARG A 541 -48.36 -6.64 63.54
N LYS A 542 -49.14 -5.67 63.07
CA LYS A 542 -48.68 -4.70 62.06
C LYS A 542 -47.51 -3.85 62.55
N ALA A 543 -47.48 -3.48 63.84
CA ALA A 543 -46.35 -2.77 64.43
C ALA A 543 -45.08 -3.65 64.52
N GLU A 544 -45.22 -4.94 64.85
CA GLU A 544 -44.11 -5.91 64.81
C GLU A 544 -43.59 -6.10 63.36
N GLU A 545 -44.48 -6.22 62.37
CA GLU A 545 -44.16 -6.32 60.93
C GLU A 545 -43.39 -5.08 60.43
N TYR A 546 -43.88 -3.88 60.75
CA TYR A 546 -43.21 -2.61 60.45
C TYR A 546 -41.77 -2.60 61.01
N TYR A 547 -41.56 -3.08 62.23
CA TYR A 547 -40.23 -3.11 62.82
C TYR A 547 -39.28 -4.12 62.17
N GLU A 548 -39.77 -5.28 61.77
CA GLU A 548 -38.99 -6.23 60.97
C GLU A 548 -38.64 -5.66 59.58
N HIS A 549 -39.55 -4.91 58.94
CA HIS A 549 -39.26 -4.19 57.70
C HIS A 549 -38.15 -3.15 57.91
N CYS A 550 -38.22 -2.34 58.96
CA CYS A 550 -37.18 -1.38 59.27
C CYS A 550 -35.82 -2.06 59.53
N LYS A 551 -35.80 -3.20 60.24
CA LYS A 551 -34.56 -3.92 60.57
C LYS A 551 -33.89 -4.51 59.31
N ARG A 552 -34.68 -5.05 58.38
CA ARG A 552 -34.17 -5.52 57.08
C ARG A 552 -33.63 -4.37 56.24
N ALA A 553 -34.39 -3.27 56.13
CA ALA A 553 -33.96 -2.08 55.40
C ALA A 553 -32.66 -1.48 55.95
N GLU A 554 -32.49 -1.46 57.29
CA GLU A 554 -31.27 -0.99 57.95
C GLU A 554 -30.06 -1.90 57.65
N ALA A 555 -30.24 -3.23 57.69
CA ALA A 555 -29.19 -4.18 57.34
C ALA A 555 -28.78 -4.10 55.85
N ASP A 556 -29.74 -3.93 54.96
CA ASP A 556 -29.50 -3.79 53.52
C ASP A 556 -28.83 -2.43 53.18
N GLU A 557 -29.22 -1.34 53.86
CA GLU A 557 -28.58 -0.03 53.74
C GLU A 557 -27.11 -0.09 54.21
N ILE A 558 -26.83 -0.78 55.32
CA ILE A 558 -25.45 -0.99 55.82
C ILE A 558 -24.61 -1.79 54.80
N ARG A 559 -25.18 -2.84 54.21
CA ARG A 559 -24.50 -3.65 53.18
C ARG A 559 -24.21 -2.83 51.93
N ALA A 560 -25.18 -2.02 51.47
CA ALA A 560 -25.00 -1.12 50.33
C ALA A 560 -23.96 -0.02 50.59
N LYS A 561 -23.88 0.53 51.82
CA LYS A 561 -22.81 1.47 52.22
C LYS A 561 -21.43 0.82 52.17
N SER A 562 -21.31 -0.43 52.63
CA SER A 562 -20.05 -1.17 52.56
C SER A 562 -19.63 -1.48 51.12
N GLU A 563 -20.59 -1.82 50.26
CA GLU A 563 -20.35 -2.05 48.81
C GLU A 563 -19.91 -0.76 48.11
N CYS A 564 -20.57 0.37 48.39
CA CYS A 564 -20.20 1.68 47.87
C CYS A 564 -18.79 2.11 48.30
N ALA A 565 -18.43 1.89 49.58
CA ALA A 565 -17.10 2.21 50.09
C ALA A 565 -15.99 1.36 49.46
N LEU A 566 -16.29 0.11 49.10
CA LEU A 566 -15.36 -0.76 48.38
C LEU A 566 -15.16 -0.27 46.94
N CYS A 567 -16.24 0.02 46.20
CA CYS A 567 -16.17 0.58 44.86
C CYS A 567 -15.42 1.93 44.84
N GLU A 568 -15.64 2.77 45.85
CA GLU A 568 -14.93 4.06 45.97
C GLU A 568 -13.43 3.87 46.18
N LYS A 569 -13.02 2.86 46.97
CA LYS A 569 -11.62 2.49 47.16
C LYS A 569 -10.98 2.00 45.86
N GLU A 570 -11.68 1.19 45.09
CA GLU A 570 -11.22 0.68 43.78
C GLU A 570 -11.10 1.80 42.74
N TYR A 571 -12.09 2.71 42.68
CA TYR A 571 -12.04 3.92 41.87
C TYR A 571 -10.83 4.79 42.22
N ARG A 572 -10.59 5.06 43.51
CA ARG A 572 -9.43 5.85 43.96
C ARG A 572 -8.09 5.18 43.61
N ALA A 573 -8.02 3.85 43.67
CA ALA A 573 -6.82 3.10 43.29
C ALA A 573 -6.56 3.15 41.77
N ALA A 574 -7.60 2.99 40.94
CA ALA A 574 -7.49 3.13 39.49
C ALA A 574 -7.11 4.56 39.08
N LEU A 575 -7.75 5.57 39.68
CA LEU A 575 -7.45 6.98 39.45
C LEU A 575 -6.01 7.33 39.84
N LYS A 576 -5.50 6.76 40.94
CA LYS A 576 -4.10 6.94 41.35
C LYS A 576 -3.13 6.37 40.32
N LYS A 577 -3.38 5.16 39.79
CA LYS A 577 -2.54 4.56 38.74
C LYS A 577 -2.49 5.42 37.47
N VAL A 578 -3.64 5.98 37.05
CA VAL A 578 -3.71 6.91 35.92
C VAL A 578 -2.90 8.18 36.20
N LYS A 579 -3.03 8.77 37.40
CA LYS A 579 -2.26 9.96 37.81
C LYS A 579 -0.75 9.69 37.84
N ASP A 580 -0.33 8.58 38.42
CA ASP A 580 1.09 8.20 38.51
C ASP A 580 1.68 7.98 37.10
N HIS A 581 0.90 7.40 36.18
CA HIS A 581 1.30 7.23 34.76
C HIS A 581 1.41 8.58 34.03
N ILE A 582 0.46 9.50 34.21
CA ILE A 582 0.52 10.86 33.64
C ILE A 582 1.71 11.64 34.20
N SER A 583 1.99 11.57 35.50
CA SER A 583 3.16 12.19 36.11
C SER A 583 4.47 11.66 35.55
N THR A 584 4.53 10.36 35.22
CA THR A 584 5.69 9.75 34.57
C THR A 584 5.89 10.28 33.15
N ILE A 585 4.81 10.38 32.36
CA ILE A 585 4.85 10.98 31.00
C ILE A 585 5.31 12.44 31.05
N LEU A 586 4.81 13.22 32.01
CA LEU A 586 5.21 14.62 32.18
C LEU A 586 6.67 14.77 32.62
N GLN A 587 7.19 13.81 33.39
CA GLN A 587 8.60 13.78 33.79
C GLN A 587 9.52 13.40 32.60
N GLU A 588 9.13 12.44 31.77
CA GLU A 588 9.86 12.12 30.53
C GLU A 588 9.80 13.27 29.50
N ARG A 589 8.68 14.00 29.41
CA ARG A 589 8.55 15.22 28.61
C ARG A 589 9.50 16.33 29.10
N ARG A 590 9.71 16.46 30.41
CA ARG A 590 10.72 17.39 30.97
C ARG A 590 12.15 16.96 30.64
N ASN A 591 12.43 15.66 30.61
CA ASN A 591 13.74 15.12 30.22
C ASN A 591 14.01 15.34 28.71
N LEU A 592 12.99 15.22 27.86
CA LEU A 592 13.04 15.51 26.42
C LEU A 592 13.23 17.01 26.08
N LEU A 593 12.85 17.90 27.01
CA LEU A 593 13.00 19.35 26.89
C LEU A 593 14.19 19.88 27.72
N SER A 594 15.21 19.04 27.94
CA SER A 594 16.43 19.44 28.67
C SER A 594 17.17 20.57 27.95
N ALA A 595 18.00 21.31 28.70
CA ALA A 595 18.83 22.40 28.17
C ALA A 595 19.73 21.94 26.99
N GLU A 596 20.08 20.66 26.92
CA GLU A 596 20.83 20.06 25.81
C GLU A 596 19.97 19.91 24.53
N PHE A 597 18.68 19.55 24.65
CA PHE A 597 17.75 19.49 23.50
C PHE A 597 17.47 20.88 22.91
N ILE A 598 17.44 21.91 23.77
CA ILE A 598 17.25 23.32 23.38
C ILE A 598 18.53 23.88 22.74
N ALA A 599 19.72 23.48 23.22
CA ALA A 599 21.00 23.86 22.64
C ALA A 599 21.23 23.23 21.25
N ASP A 600 20.83 21.97 21.06
CA ASP A 600 20.93 21.25 19.77
C ASP A 600 20.04 21.83 18.64
N LEU A 601 19.04 22.64 18.99
CA LEU A 601 18.11 23.27 18.04
C LEU A 601 18.48 24.71 17.67
N ASP A 602 19.55 25.26 18.27
CA ASP A 602 20.01 26.64 18.07
C ASP A 602 18.87 27.68 18.20
N MET A 603 18.13 27.57 19.31
CA MET A 603 16.93 28.38 19.58
C MET A 603 17.21 29.89 19.68
N ASP A 604 18.45 30.30 19.95
CA ASP A 604 18.84 31.71 19.89
C ASP A 604 18.79 32.23 18.45
N ALA A 605 19.30 31.48 17.47
CA ALA A 605 19.21 31.84 16.05
C ALA A 605 17.75 31.87 15.53
N ILE A 606 16.86 31.04 16.09
CA ILE A 606 15.41 31.01 15.79
C ILE A 606 14.69 32.24 16.39
N MET A 607 14.99 32.58 17.65
CA MET A 607 14.39 33.71 18.37
C MET A 607 14.82 35.07 17.80
N PHE A 608 16.01 35.14 17.18
CA PHE A 608 16.53 36.33 16.50
C PHE A 608 16.29 36.34 14.98
N GLY A 609 15.53 35.37 14.44
CA GLY A 609 15.10 35.36 13.03
C GLY A 609 16.22 35.09 12.01
N GLN A 610 17.30 34.41 12.43
CA GLN A 610 18.44 34.08 11.58
C GLN A 610 18.28 32.75 10.81
N ILE A 611 17.29 31.94 11.16
CA ILE A 611 16.94 30.69 10.44
C ILE A 611 15.57 30.84 9.81
N ALA A 612 15.46 30.55 8.51
CA ALA A 612 14.21 30.65 7.76
C ALA A 612 13.18 29.62 8.25
N ARG A 613 11.90 30.01 8.23
CA ARG A 613 10.73 29.24 8.73
C ARG A 613 10.64 27.83 8.11
N GLU A 614 11.09 27.67 6.87
CA GLU A 614 11.11 26.39 6.16
C GLU A 614 12.10 25.40 6.80
N GLU A 615 13.26 25.86 7.25
CA GLU A 615 14.34 25.03 7.81
C GLU A 615 14.00 24.51 9.22
N LEU A 616 13.22 25.26 9.99
CA LEU A 616 12.68 24.84 11.30
C LEU A 616 11.67 23.68 11.17
N CYS A 617 10.77 23.77 10.19
CA CYS A 617 9.75 22.75 9.96
C CYS A 617 10.37 21.41 9.51
N GLU A 618 11.44 21.49 8.74
CA GLU A 618 12.18 20.33 8.23
C GLU A 618 12.95 19.60 9.34
N ARG A 619 13.64 20.35 10.23
CA ARG A 619 14.40 19.78 11.35
C ARG A 619 13.51 19.12 12.41
N VAL A 620 12.36 19.73 12.74
CA VAL A 620 11.38 19.15 13.69
C VAL A 620 10.73 17.88 13.11
N SER A 621 10.42 17.89 11.81
CA SER A 621 9.86 16.72 11.12
C SER A 621 10.85 15.56 11.09
N GLN A 622 12.13 15.79 10.77
CA GLN A 622 13.15 14.74 10.72
C GLN A 622 13.41 14.06 12.08
N LYS A 623 13.43 14.80 13.19
CA LYS A 623 13.70 14.23 14.53
C LYS A 623 12.50 13.45 15.09
N LEU A 624 11.26 13.93 14.88
CA LEU A 624 10.03 13.20 15.27
C LEU A 624 9.89 11.86 14.55
N VAL A 625 10.27 11.86 13.27
CA VAL A 625 10.32 10.69 12.40
C VAL A 625 11.35 9.65 12.87
N GLN A 626 12.53 10.09 13.28
CA GLN A 626 13.59 9.22 13.81
C GLN A 626 13.22 8.55 15.13
N GLU A 627 12.42 9.21 15.98
CA GLU A 627 11.92 8.62 17.23
C GLU A 627 10.68 7.75 17.01
N TYR A 628 9.79 8.09 16.06
CA TYR A 628 8.62 7.29 15.68
C TYR A 628 8.98 5.94 15.03
N ALA A 629 10.03 5.89 14.22
CA ALA A 629 10.46 4.68 13.52
C ALA A 629 11.14 3.64 14.43
N LYS A 630 11.46 3.99 15.69
CA LYS A 630 12.20 3.15 16.64
C LYS A 630 11.30 2.34 17.58
N ASP A 631 9.97 2.49 17.55
CA ASP A 631 9.05 1.74 18.42
C ASP A 631 8.29 0.62 17.66
N PRO A 632 8.74 -0.65 17.75
CA PRO A 632 8.10 -1.79 17.11
C PRO A 632 6.64 -2.03 17.55
N ARG A 633 6.26 -1.55 18.75
CA ARG A 633 4.95 -1.82 19.35
C ARG A 633 3.86 -0.94 18.73
N MET A 634 4.19 0.31 18.44
CA MET A 634 3.29 1.23 17.73
C MET A 634 2.93 0.75 16.32
N ILE A 635 3.89 0.13 15.61
CA ILE A 635 3.64 -0.49 14.30
C ILE A 635 2.65 -1.66 14.45
N ALA A 636 2.81 -2.49 15.49
CA ALA A 636 1.94 -3.62 15.79
C ALA A 636 0.51 -3.21 16.20
N ASP A 637 0.35 -2.13 16.94
CA ASP A 637 -0.97 -1.66 17.39
C ASP A 637 -1.74 -0.94 16.27
N THR A 638 -1.02 -0.20 15.42
CA THR A 638 -1.59 0.36 14.19
C THR A 638 -2.10 -0.78 13.31
N LEU A 639 -1.32 -1.86 13.17
CA LEU A 639 -1.69 -3.07 12.44
C LEU A 639 -2.94 -3.78 12.99
N ASP A 640 -3.16 -3.79 14.31
CA ASP A 640 -4.32 -4.45 14.93
C ASP A 640 -5.60 -3.59 14.85
N ALA A 641 -5.48 -2.28 14.95
CA ALA A 641 -6.59 -1.35 14.69
C ALA A 641 -7.09 -1.45 13.23
N TYR A 642 -6.20 -1.71 12.27
CA TYR A 642 -6.55 -1.92 10.86
C TYR A 642 -7.31 -3.22 10.57
N LYS A 643 -7.13 -4.26 11.38
CA LYS A 643 -7.81 -5.55 11.19
C LYS A 643 -9.30 -5.51 11.57
N THR A 644 -9.72 -4.51 12.33
CA THR A 644 -11.00 -4.55 13.07
C THR A 644 -12.03 -3.49 12.65
N SER A 645 -11.68 -2.46 11.86
CA SER A 645 -12.63 -1.42 11.42
C SER A 645 -12.82 -1.39 9.89
N ALA A 646 -14.07 -1.38 9.42
CA ALA A 646 -14.41 -1.31 8.00
C ALA A 646 -14.23 0.10 7.38
N GLU A 647 -14.26 1.17 8.18
CA GLU A 647 -14.03 2.55 7.74
C GLU A 647 -13.42 3.32 8.91
N SER A 648 -12.15 3.68 8.78
CA SER A 648 -11.40 4.45 9.78
C SER A 648 -11.21 5.88 9.30
N CYS A 649 -11.07 6.85 10.20
CA CYS A 649 -10.69 8.24 9.89
C CYS A 649 -9.39 8.35 9.09
N ILE A 650 -8.60 7.27 9.04
CA ILE A 650 -7.40 7.13 8.22
C ILE A 650 -7.74 6.93 6.73
N ASP A 651 -8.86 6.30 6.37
CA ASP A 651 -9.29 6.18 4.96
C ASP A 651 -9.59 7.55 4.33
N TYR A 652 -9.87 8.57 5.15
CA TYR A 652 -10.10 9.96 4.73
C TYR A 652 -8.79 10.75 4.51
N LEU A 653 -7.67 10.31 5.10
CA LEU A 653 -6.39 11.02 5.12
C LEU A 653 -5.37 10.49 4.11
N PHE A 654 -5.64 9.34 3.49
CA PHE A 654 -4.71 8.64 2.61
C PHE A 654 -5.35 8.35 1.24
N PRO A 655 -4.61 8.43 0.13
CA PRO A 655 -5.13 7.98 -1.16
C PRO A 655 -5.39 6.46 -1.12
N ALA A 656 -6.64 6.08 -1.39
CA ALA A 656 -7.21 4.73 -1.26
C ALA A 656 -6.40 3.60 -1.94
N SER A 657 -5.55 3.90 -2.91
CA SER A 657 -4.86 2.93 -3.75
C SER A 657 -3.76 2.13 -3.05
N ARG A 658 -3.01 2.71 -2.09
CA ARG A 658 -1.86 2.02 -1.44
C ARG A 658 -2.15 1.49 -0.04
N LEU A 659 -3.20 1.98 0.62
CA LEU A 659 -3.81 1.31 1.78
C LEU A 659 -4.40 -0.05 1.40
N ALA A 660 -4.93 -0.16 0.18
CA ALA A 660 -5.40 -1.41 -0.39
C ALA A 660 -4.27 -2.47 -0.51
N ASP A 661 -3.04 -2.08 -0.86
CA ASP A 661 -1.90 -3.00 -0.96
C ASP A 661 -1.44 -3.52 0.40
N PHE A 662 -1.43 -2.66 1.42
CA PHE A 662 -1.13 -3.06 2.80
C PHE A 662 -2.21 -3.99 3.37
N ARG A 663 -3.48 -3.65 3.15
CA ARG A 663 -4.62 -4.49 3.52
C ARG A 663 -4.55 -5.84 2.82
N LYS A 664 -4.28 -5.87 1.50
CA LYS A 664 -4.07 -7.10 0.74
C LYS A 664 -2.90 -7.91 1.29
N TYR A 665 -1.76 -7.29 1.59
CA TYR A 665 -0.61 -8.01 2.16
C TYR A 665 -0.99 -8.72 3.47
N TYR A 666 -1.59 -8.03 4.45
CA TYR A 666 -1.91 -8.65 5.73
C TYR A 666 -3.10 -9.60 5.71
N LEU A 667 -4.08 -9.39 4.81
CA LEU A 667 -5.18 -10.34 4.59
C LEU A 667 -4.66 -11.65 3.97
N TYR A 668 -3.79 -11.56 2.98
CA TYR A 668 -3.40 -12.70 2.15
C TYR A 668 -2.02 -13.30 2.49
N ARG A 669 -1.22 -12.71 3.39
CA ARG A 669 0.11 -13.25 3.74
C ARG A 669 0.06 -14.68 4.30
N GLY A 670 -1.02 -15.01 5.02
CA GLY A 670 -1.26 -16.38 5.52
C GLY A 670 -1.72 -17.35 4.43
N GLU A 671 -2.21 -16.83 3.31
CA GLU A 671 -2.69 -17.61 2.17
C GLU A 671 -1.61 -17.88 1.12
N ALA A 672 -0.39 -17.32 1.26
CA ALA A 672 0.70 -17.48 0.30
C ALA A 672 1.01 -18.95 -0.05
N GLY A 673 0.82 -19.84 0.93
CA GLY A 673 0.98 -21.30 0.80
C GLY A 673 -0.31 -22.07 0.55
N SER A 674 -1.44 -21.39 0.29
CA SER A 674 -2.70 -22.05 -0.04
C SER A 674 -2.62 -22.73 -1.41
N GLU A 675 -3.45 -23.76 -1.59
CA GLU A 675 -3.53 -24.55 -2.83
C GLU A 675 -3.72 -23.68 -4.07
N LYS A 676 -4.48 -22.59 -3.95
CA LYS A 676 -4.72 -21.64 -5.04
C LYS A 676 -3.42 -21.01 -5.56
N TYR A 677 -2.61 -20.41 -4.67
CA TYR A 677 -1.37 -19.74 -5.08
C TYR A 677 -0.28 -20.74 -5.46
N ALA A 678 -0.22 -21.91 -4.82
CA ALA A 678 0.67 -23.00 -5.22
C ALA A 678 0.35 -23.49 -6.64
N SER A 679 -0.93 -23.74 -6.94
CA SER A 679 -1.39 -24.12 -8.28
C SER A 679 -1.07 -23.04 -9.32
N TYR A 680 -1.32 -21.77 -9.00
CA TYR A 680 -0.98 -20.66 -9.88
C TYR A 680 0.52 -20.60 -10.18
N ARG A 681 1.40 -20.69 -9.16
CA ARG A 681 2.86 -20.69 -9.37
C ARG A 681 3.32 -21.86 -10.24
N ALA A 682 2.77 -23.05 -10.00
CA ALA A 682 3.11 -24.23 -10.80
C ALA A 682 2.70 -24.05 -12.28
N ARG A 683 1.51 -23.48 -12.53
CA ARG A 683 1.04 -23.19 -13.88
C ARG A 683 1.84 -22.08 -14.56
N LEU A 684 2.22 -21.02 -13.83
CA LEU A 684 3.07 -19.94 -14.35
C LEU A 684 4.46 -20.48 -14.70
N ALA A 685 5.06 -21.30 -13.83
CA ALA A 685 6.36 -21.92 -14.09
C ALA A 685 6.31 -22.86 -15.31
N ALA A 686 5.24 -23.65 -15.45
CA ALA A 686 5.03 -24.50 -16.63
C ALA A 686 4.87 -23.67 -17.92
N TYR A 687 4.18 -22.54 -17.85
CA TYR A 687 4.07 -21.59 -18.96
C TYR A 687 5.43 -21.01 -19.35
N GLU A 688 6.21 -20.53 -18.37
CA GLU A 688 7.54 -19.97 -18.62
C GLU A 688 8.50 -21.01 -19.22
N GLU A 689 8.41 -22.26 -18.76
CA GLU A 689 9.16 -23.39 -19.33
C GLU A 689 8.75 -23.67 -20.78
N GLU A 690 7.46 -23.60 -21.11
CA GLU A 690 6.95 -23.75 -22.48
C GLU A 690 7.43 -22.61 -23.39
N THR A 691 7.38 -21.35 -22.93
CA THR A 691 7.87 -20.17 -23.66
C THR A 691 9.37 -20.28 -23.99
N ASP A 692 10.16 -20.84 -23.07
CA ASP A 692 11.61 -21.02 -23.22
C ASP A 692 12.01 -22.37 -23.85
N ALA A 693 11.07 -23.27 -24.13
CA ALA A 693 11.37 -24.65 -24.51
C ALA A 693 12.30 -24.75 -25.74
N LEU A 694 12.08 -23.89 -26.73
CA LEU A 694 12.91 -23.84 -27.95
C LEU A 694 14.33 -23.32 -27.67
N LEU A 695 14.50 -22.42 -26.70
CA LEU A 695 15.81 -21.94 -26.26
C LEU A 695 16.61 -23.02 -25.52
N ARG A 696 15.95 -24.00 -24.91
CA ARG A 696 16.62 -25.08 -24.16
C ARG A 696 16.88 -26.33 -25.00
N ALA A 697 16.16 -26.52 -26.10
CA ALA A 697 16.40 -27.63 -27.02
C ALA A 697 17.83 -27.58 -27.60
N PRO A 698 18.57 -28.69 -27.74
CA PRO A 698 19.86 -28.67 -28.41
C PRO A 698 19.71 -28.05 -29.80
N ALA A 699 20.64 -27.16 -30.18
CA ALA A 699 20.66 -26.58 -31.52
C ALA A 699 20.64 -27.73 -32.55
N ALA A 700 19.90 -27.55 -33.64
CA ALA A 700 19.83 -28.56 -34.70
C ALA A 700 21.27 -28.95 -35.09
N PRO A 701 21.59 -30.25 -35.18
CA PRO A 701 22.94 -30.67 -35.50
C PRO A 701 23.34 -30.06 -36.85
N GLU A 702 24.51 -29.41 -36.88
CA GLU A 702 25.18 -29.05 -38.13
C GLU A 702 25.18 -30.30 -39.01
N GLN A 703 24.64 -30.20 -40.23
CA GLN A 703 24.79 -31.27 -41.20
C GLN A 703 26.27 -31.34 -41.58
N GLY A 704 27.02 -32.15 -40.82
CA GLY A 704 28.39 -32.51 -41.12
C GLY A 704 28.47 -33.19 -42.47
N GLU A 705 29.49 -32.77 -43.22
CA GLU A 705 30.14 -33.43 -44.35
C GLU A 705 29.79 -34.93 -44.48
N GLY A 706 28.84 -35.25 -45.35
CA GLY A 706 28.36 -36.62 -45.48
C GLY A 706 27.60 -36.90 -46.77
N ASP A 707 28.14 -36.45 -47.92
CA ASP A 707 28.07 -37.19 -49.21
C ASP A 707 28.78 -36.42 -50.33
N ARG A 708 30.11 -36.35 -50.23
CA ARG A 708 31.00 -36.19 -51.39
C ARG A 708 31.97 -37.36 -51.45
N LYS A 709 31.45 -38.56 -51.67
CA LYS A 709 32.24 -39.67 -52.18
C LYS A 709 31.62 -40.19 -53.48
N GLN A 710 32.26 -39.76 -54.57
CA GLN A 710 32.53 -40.56 -55.77
C GLN A 710 31.35 -41.36 -56.34
N ASN A 711 30.52 -40.69 -57.14
CA ASN A 711 29.98 -41.29 -58.36
C ASN A 711 30.57 -40.56 -59.56
N GLY A 712 31.82 -40.93 -59.87
CA GLY A 712 32.49 -40.65 -61.13
C GLY A 712 32.70 -41.97 -61.85
N GLU A 713 31.73 -42.29 -62.69
CA GLU A 713 31.81 -43.02 -63.97
C GLU A 713 32.99 -43.99 -64.18
N SER A 714 32.68 -45.29 -64.30
CA SER A 714 33.34 -46.15 -65.27
C SER A 714 32.38 -46.33 -66.45
N ILE A 715 32.74 -45.66 -67.55
CA ILE A 715 32.69 -46.15 -68.92
C ILE A 715 32.20 -47.61 -69.03
N CYS A 716 30.97 -47.77 -69.53
CA CYS A 716 30.64 -48.45 -70.79
C CYS A 716 29.36 -47.84 -71.37
#